data_AF-A0A8J2WC73-F1
#
_entry.id   AF-A0A8J2WC73-F1
#
_cell.length_a   1.000
_cell.length_b   1.000
_cell.length_c   1.000
_cell.angle_alpha   90.00
_cell.angle_beta   90.00
_cell.angle_gamma   90.00
#
_symmetry.space_group_name_H-M   'P 1'
#
loop_
_entity.id
_entity.type
_entity.pdbx_description
1 polymer ?
#
loop_
_entity_poly.entity_id
_entity_poly.type
_entity_poly.pdbx_seq_one_letter_code
_entity_poly.pdbx_strand_id
1 'polypeptide(L)'
;MSKQTKFSNFVKGRSPSSKKNEKLNVFVDHLQNTRDSKDKIRGQTGIVYDERMVEHQCLWDPNYPECPERFTRVLERCREYGLAQRCVEIQPRKATQDELLKLHTRDRIELLQGTDGSPDAEALEAISSGYDAIYIHPSTNELALLAAGSTVEIVDAILDEKIQNGMAVIRPPGHHAMKSEYCGYCFFNNVAVAAQHALDNKGVERILIVDWDVHHGQATQQMFYEDPRVLYFSVHRYEHGGFWPNLRESDFHYTGSGAGKGFNVNVPLNKTKMGNADYLAIWHQLLLPLAYEFQPELIIVSAGYDAALGCFEFRPDLVLVSSGFDSALGDEKGEMEITPACYSHLTSSLMGLAQGKLAVILEGGYCLKSLAEGAALTLRTLLGDPCPVIAKVEEPCQSIQESILSAIYVLRPMWKCLQFQGRFDASKLGSKKEGKHFVPSVTFEGFDVKPTTYATRNCYPVQSNDTIDLLDQRLDKLIKETSLTVPKHRVCFIYDERMALHRNVNEPGHPERPARITSIYQKLLEYGVLDRCHRLDARDADREELLWLHKADYIDEIAATAGKKQSTLNHLERQYGSIFICPETYQAALLSAGSSLQIVESILSGESRSGIGVVRPPGHHAECDEAYGFCFFNNTALAAKYAIEMHQLERILIIDWDVHHGNGIQRMFEEDPRVLYVSLHRFDIFPFKPEESDCNVVGSGAGAGFTVNVAWPKRGMGDTEYLAAFQQIIMPIAYQYNPQLVLVAAGFDAAQGDPLGGCKITPEGYGQMTNMLSSLAQGRVAILLEGGYNLESISHSMTMCAKALLGDPLPSPRIEPLNPAAISTIKQVVSHQLPYWSSLCFHVDLPEGDVLPPCEMSKKPLSIEEQLDQLQLESSGTTSQEPDTFVEGTVLLLEACGVTEAPPKTLQEFLLLPENVEAMKEGTLFSVVPLSWCPHIEGHVLPDNDVNSWGLQTPCSCCQDKSENWVCLSCYQVNCGRFVKGHMKEHNNESGHSLVLSFSDLSIWCYECDSYVDNRAFYPAKNRLHMEKFGESLPPSLSG
;
A
#
# COMPACT_ATOMS: atom_id res chain seq x y z
N MET A 1 51.44 -1.58 54.97
CA MET A 1 52.20 -2.81 54.67
C MET A 1 51.72 -3.34 53.32
N SER A 2 52.07 -2.84 52.13
CA SER A 2 53.33 -2.44 51.48
C SER A 2 54.35 -3.56 51.23
N LYS A 3 54.30 -4.15 50.03
CA LYS A 3 55.45 -4.59 49.20
C LYS A 3 55.03 -4.33 47.74
N GLN A 4 55.46 -3.30 46.99
CA GLN A 4 56.80 -3.02 46.43
C GLN A 4 57.43 -4.26 45.74
N THR A 5 57.96 -4.28 44.51
CA THR A 5 58.12 -3.32 43.39
C THR A 5 58.82 -4.07 42.23
N LYS A 6 58.62 -3.57 41.00
CA LYS A 6 59.55 -3.56 39.83
C LYS A 6 59.98 -4.88 39.18
N PHE A 7 59.79 -4.98 37.85
CA PHE A 7 60.90 -4.93 36.89
C PHE A 7 60.40 -4.54 35.48
N SER A 8 61.32 -3.95 34.73
CA SER A 8 61.15 -3.05 33.58
C SER A 8 61.46 -3.69 32.22
N ASN A 9 61.01 -2.99 31.16
CA ASN A 9 61.55 -2.94 29.78
C ASN A 9 61.25 -4.12 28.82
N PHE A 10 60.50 -3.84 27.74
CA PHE A 10 61.07 -3.52 26.42
C PHE A 10 59.95 -3.37 25.38
N VAL A 11 59.89 -2.22 24.70
CA VAL A 11 59.12 -2.03 23.47
C VAL A 11 59.95 -2.58 22.31
N LYS A 12 59.39 -3.49 21.51
CA LYS A 12 59.48 -3.51 20.03
C LYS A 12 58.71 -4.69 19.40
N GLY A 13 57.64 -4.35 18.69
CA GLY A 13 57.27 -4.87 17.37
C GLY A 13 56.62 -6.25 17.26
N ARG A 14 55.31 -6.29 16.98
CA ARG A 14 54.68 -6.98 15.83
C ARG A 14 53.16 -6.71 15.78
N SER A 15 52.65 -6.67 14.55
CA SER A 15 51.31 -6.30 14.05
C SER A 15 50.08 -6.72 14.87
N PRO A 16 48.98 -5.94 14.85
CA PRO A 16 47.72 -6.36 15.48
C PRO A 16 46.99 -7.40 14.61
N SER A 17 46.98 -8.65 15.07
CA SER A 17 46.04 -9.68 14.61
C SER A 17 44.72 -9.57 15.37
N SER A 18 43.63 -9.52 14.59
CA SER A 18 42.22 -9.84 14.92
C SER A 18 41.76 -9.68 16.38
N LYS A 19 41.10 -8.56 16.70
CA LYS A 19 40.18 -8.50 17.85
C LYS A 19 38.97 -9.37 17.56
N LYS A 20 38.79 -10.45 18.34
CA LYS A 20 37.54 -11.18 18.46
C LYS A 20 36.49 -10.22 19.05
N ASN A 21 35.38 -10.02 18.34
CA ASN A 21 34.18 -9.38 18.86
C ASN A 21 33.60 -10.25 19.98
N GLU A 22 33.71 -9.80 21.23
CA GLU A 22 32.78 -10.21 22.27
C GLU A 22 31.41 -9.59 21.92
N LYS A 23 30.49 -10.43 21.45
CA LYS A 23 29.08 -10.06 21.33
C LYS A 23 28.54 -9.83 22.75
N LEU A 24 28.30 -8.58 23.11
CA LEU A 24 27.38 -8.24 24.19
C LEU A 24 26.02 -8.87 23.85
N ASN A 25 25.63 -9.91 24.58
CA ASN A 25 24.26 -10.44 24.54
C ASN A 25 23.34 -9.39 25.16
N VAL A 26 22.81 -8.49 24.33
CA VAL A 26 21.68 -7.65 24.69
C VAL A 26 20.49 -8.60 24.91
N PHE A 27 19.99 -8.70 26.14
CA PHE A 27 18.75 -9.40 26.43
C PHE A 27 17.61 -8.61 25.77
N VAL A 28 16.98 -9.17 24.74
CA VAL A 28 15.82 -8.59 24.08
C VAL A 28 14.57 -9.19 24.71
N ASP A 29 13.80 -8.35 25.40
CA ASP A 29 12.48 -8.75 25.90
C ASP A 29 11.49 -8.77 24.73
N HIS A 30 11.05 -9.97 24.35
CA HIS A 30 10.14 -10.18 23.23
C HIS A 30 8.69 -9.75 23.52
N LEU A 31 8.34 -9.49 24.78
CA LEU A 31 7.01 -9.01 25.18
C LEU A 31 6.96 -7.49 25.36
N GLN A 32 8.06 -6.77 25.10
CA GLN A 32 8.13 -5.33 25.34
C GLN A 32 7.08 -4.56 24.52
N ASN A 33 6.99 -4.82 23.21
CA ASN A 33 6.00 -4.22 22.32
C ASN A 33 4.56 -4.45 22.84
N THR A 34 4.25 -5.68 23.25
CA THR A 34 2.94 -6.04 23.82
C THR A 34 2.67 -5.27 25.12
N ARG A 35 3.67 -5.09 25.98
CA ARG A 35 3.53 -4.35 27.26
C ARG A 35 3.35 -2.87 27.03
N ASP A 36 4.06 -2.29 26.07
CA ASP A 36 3.92 -0.88 25.70
C ASP A 36 2.53 -0.58 25.09
N SER A 37 1.88 -1.59 24.49
CA SER A 37 0.51 -1.46 23.96
C SER A 37 -0.60 -1.57 25.01
N LYS A 38 -0.27 -1.78 26.29
CA LYS A 38 -1.25 -2.06 27.36
C LYS A 38 -2.39 -1.06 27.40
N ASP A 39 -2.04 0.23 27.47
CA ASP A 39 -3.00 1.32 27.62
C ASP A 39 -3.51 1.86 26.26
N LYS A 40 -3.02 1.32 25.14
CA LYS A 40 -3.45 1.72 23.80
C LYS A 40 -4.82 1.10 23.50
N ILE A 41 -5.87 1.91 23.57
CA ILE A 41 -7.24 1.51 23.24
C ILE A 41 -7.71 2.20 21.95
N ARG A 42 -8.77 1.66 21.36
CA ARG A 42 -9.41 2.26 20.19
C ARG A 42 -9.74 3.74 20.44
N GLY A 43 -9.17 4.61 19.61
CA GLY A 43 -9.43 6.04 19.59
C GLY A 43 -10.65 6.42 18.75
N GLN A 44 -10.94 7.71 18.69
CA GLN A 44 -12.03 8.25 17.88
C GLN A 44 -11.66 8.33 16.40
N THR A 45 -12.66 8.34 15.52
CA THR A 45 -12.49 8.58 14.07
C THR A 45 -12.77 10.05 13.78
N GLY A 46 -11.89 10.71 13.05
CA GLY A 46 -12.07 12.09 12.60
C GLY A 46 -12.75 12.20 11.24
N ILE A 47 -13.44 13.31 11.01
CA ILE A 47 -13.91 13.72 9.69
C ILE A 47 -13.56 15.20 9.47
N VAL A 48 -13.06 15.55 8.28
CA VAL A 48 -12.80 16.94 7.88
C VAL A 48 -13.50 17.24 6.57
N TYR A 49 -14.16 18.39 6.49
CA TYR A 49 -14.82 18.93 5.31
C TYR A 49 -15.07 20.43 5.50
N ASP A 50 -15.27 21.17 4.41
CA ASP A 50 -15.73 22.57 4.44
C ASP A 50 -16.89 22.71 3.46
N GLU A 51 -18.05 23.21 3.91
CA GLU A 51 -19.25 23.29 3.05
C GLU A 51 -19.04 24.20 1.84
N ARG A 52 -18.10 25.16 1.88
CA ARG A 52 -17.78 26.03 0.74
C ARG A 52 -17.17 25.27 -0.44
N MET A 53 -16.72 24.04 -0.23
CA MET A 53 -16.22 23.19 -1.32
C MET A 53 -17.28 22.94 -2.41
N VAL A 54 -18.56 23.20 -2.17
CA VAL A 54 -19.62 23.17 -3.20
C VAL A 54 -19.56 24.35 -4.17
N GLU A 55 -18.83 25.42 -3.86
CA GLU A 55 -18.73 26.61 -4.72
C GLU A 55 -17.87 26.35 -5.96
N HIS A 56 -16.94 25.38 -5.93
CA HIS A 56 -16.12 25.01 -7.08
C HIS A 56 -16.96 24.25 -8.12
N GLN A 57 -17.28 24.87 -9.27
CA GLN A 57 -18.03 24.20 -10.33
C GLN A 57 -17.60 24.71 -11.70
N CYS A 58 -17.81 23.90 -12.73
CA CYS A 58 -17.53 24.32 -14.10
C CYS A 58 -18.56 25.36 -14.57
N LEU A 59 -18.11 26.58 -14.86
CA LEU A 59 -19.01 27.70 -15.23
C LEU A 59 -19.61 27.56 -16.63
N TRP A 60 -18.98 26.77 -17.50
CA TRP A 60 -19.32 26.66 -18.91
C TRP A 60 -19.89 25.30 -19.31
N ASP A 61 -19.82 24.30 -18.44
CA ASP A 61 -20.38 22.98 -18.68
C ASP A 61 -21.06 22.45 -17.39
N PRO A 62 -22.40 22.54 -17.29
CA PRO A 62 -23.12 22.13 -16.08
C PRO A 62 -23.14 20.61 -15.86
N ASN A 63 -22.77 19.81 -16.87
CA ASN A 63 -22.76 18.36 -16.79
C ASN A 63 -21.36 17.79 -16.53
N TYR A 64 -20.38 18.66 -16.21
CA TYR A 64 -19.01 18.25 -15.95
C TYR A 64 -18.94 17.23 -14.79
N PRO A 65 -18.23 16.08 -14.94
CA PRO A 65 -18.26 15.00 -13.96
C PRO A 65 -17.76 15.40 -12.58
N GLU A 66 -16.67 16.19 -12.52
CA GLU A 66 -16.17 16.74 -11.26
C GLU A 66 -17.05 17.93 -10.84
N CYS A 67 -18.08 17.61 -10.04
CA CYS A 67 -19.14 18.54 -9.66
C CYS A 67 -19.36 18.61 -8.13
N PRO A 68 -20.02 19.68 -7.63
CA PRO A 68 -20.36 19.85 -6.21
C PRO A 68 -21.13 18.68 -5.58
N GLU A 69 -21.94 17.98 -6.37
CA GLU A 69 -22.75 16.85 -5.94
C GLU A 69 -21.90 15.70 -5.41
N ARG A 70 -20.68 15.52 -5.91
CA ARG A 70 -19.75 14.50 -5.39
C ARG A 70 -19.51 14.66 -3.89
N PHE A 71 -19.28 15.90 -3.46
CA PHE A 71 -19.08 16.25 -2.06
C PHE A 71 -20.38 16.14 -1.25
N THR A 72 -21.47 16.72 -1.74
CA THR A 72 -22.72 16.77 -0.96
C THR A 72 -23.32 15.38 -0.77
N ARG A 73 -23.32 14.52 -1.80
CA ARG A 73 -23.91 13.18 -1.74
C ARG A 73 -23.16 12.25 -0.78
N VAL A 74 -21.83 12.37 -0.70
CA VAL A 74 -21.03 11.64 0.30
C VAL A 74 -21.44 12.04 1.72
N LEU A 75 -21.51 13.35 2.00
CA LEU A 75 -21.90 13.84 3.32
C LEU A 75 -23.35 13.49 3.66
N GLU A 76 -24.28 13.60 2.72
CA GLU A 76 -25.67 13.17 2.86
C GLU A 76 -25.76 11.71 3.24
N ARG A 77 -25.11 10.80 2.49
CA ARG A 77 -25.11 9.37 2.78
C ARG A 77 -24.47 9.04 4.13
N CYS A 78 -23.38 9.71 4.48
CA CYS A 78 -22.78 9.59 5.82
C CYS A 78 -23.75 10.03 6.94
N ARG A 79 -24.54 11.09 6.72
CA ARG A 79 -25.55 11.57 7.67
C ARG A 79 -26.78 10.66 7.73
N GLU A 80 -27.23 10.12 6.59
CA GLU A 80 -28.32 9.15 6.47
C GLU A 80 -28.03 7.89 7.30
N TYR A 81 -26.80 7.40 7.27
CA TYR A 81 -26.34 6.27 8.08
C TYR A 81 -25.94 6.64 9.51
N GLY A 82 -26.05 7.91 9.91
CA GLY A 82 -25.69 8.37 11.26
C GLY A 82 -24.19 8.31 11.56
N LEU A 83 -23.33 8.28 10.54
CA LEU A 83 -21.88 8.09 10.66
C LEU A 83 -21.16 9.39 10.99
N ALA A 84 -21.52 10.48 10.32
CA ALA A 84 -20.89 11.79 10.52
C ALA A 84 -21.00 12.25 11.99
N GLN A 85 -22.15 12.01 12.62
CA GLN A 85 -22.43 12.37 14.01
C GLN A 85 -21.62 11.55 15.03
N ARG A 86 -21.02 10.44 14.62
CA ARG A 86 -20.14 9.60 15.45
C ARG A 86 -18.67 9.99 15.34
N CYS A 87 -18.33 10.86 14.38
CA CYS A 87 -16.96 11.30 14.13
C CYS A 87 -16.62 12.55 14.95
N VAL A 88 -15.33 12.75 15.20
CA VAL A 88 -14.78 14.02 15.68
C VAL A 88 -14.60 14.93 14.48
N GLU A 89 -15.27 16.06 14.46
CA GLU A 89 -15.08 17.05 13.39
C GLU A 89 -13.74 17.76 13.57
N ILE A 90 -12.86 17.62 12.58
CA ILE A 90 -11.58 18.32 12.50
C ILE A 90 -11.81 19.60 11.72
N GLN A 91 -11.29 20.72 12.23
CA GLN A 91 -11.48 22.01 11.57
C GLN A 91 -10.58 22.12 10.34
N PRO A 92 -11.13 22.46 9.16
CA PRO A 92 -10.33 22.65 7.96
C PRO A 92 -9.49 23.93 8.06
N ARG A 93 -8.37 23.95 7.35
CA ARG A 93 -7.58 25.18 7.13
C ARG A 93 -7.04 25.23 5.72
N LYS A 94 -6.58 26.41 5.31
CA LYS A 94 -5.81 26.58 4.07
C LYS A 94 -4.40 26.01 4.25
N ALA A 95 -3.89 25.34 3.24
CA ALA A 95 -2.47 25.03 3.13
C ALA A 95 -1.67 26.33 3.08
N THR A 96 -0.51 26.32 3.74
CA THR A 96 0.44 27.42 3.72
C THR A 96 1.26 27.38 2.43
N GLN A 97 1.79 28.53 2.03
CA GLN A 97 2.66 28.59 0.87
C GLN A 97 3.93 27.76 1.05
N ASP A 98 4.47 27.68 2.28
CA ASP A 98 5.63 26.86 2.60
C ASP A 98 5.35 25.35 2.42
N GLU A 99 4.17 24.88 2.79
CA GLU A 99 3.73 23.49 2.55
C GLU A 99 3.67 23.18 1.04
N LEU A 100 3.08 24.08 0.25
CA LEU A 100 2.95 23.90 -1.19
C LEU A 100 4.29 23.97 -1.93
N LEU A 101 5.17 24.91 -1.57
CA LEU A 101 6.45 25.13 -2.22
C LEU A 101 7.43 23.95 -2.08
N LYS A 102 7.14 22.99 -1.20
CA LYS A 102 7.90 21.73 -1.13
C LYS A 102 7.74 20.87 -2.38
N LEU A 103 6.56 20.89 -2.99
CA LEU A 103 6.19 19.97 -4.07
C LEU A 103 5.76 20.68 -5.36
N HIS A 104 5.29 21.92 -5.25
CA HIS A 104 4.80 22.72 -6.38
C HIS A 104 5.65 23.99 -6.61
N THR A 105 5.72 24.45 -7.85
CA THR A 105 6.46 25.67 -8.20
C THR A 105 5.70 26.93 -7.80
N ARG A 106 6.46 27.99 -7.49
CA ARG A 106 5.90 29.31 -7.16
C ARG A 106 5.00 29.84 -8.27
N ASP A 107 5.43 29.75 -9.53
CA ASP A 107 4.67 30.22 -10.69
C ASP A 107 3.29 29.58 -10.80
N ARG A 108 3.13 28.31 -10.40
CA ARG A 108 1.82 27.64 -10.38
C ARG A 108 0.94 28.11 -9.23
N ILE A 109 1.53 28.37 -8.07
CA ILE A 109 0.77 28.90 -6.93
C ILE A 109 0.26 30.32 -7.27
N GLU A 110 1.13 31.16 -7.82
CA GLU A 110 0.80 32.55 -8.19
C GLU A 110 -0.19 32.62 -9.36
N LEU A 111 -0.07 31.73 -10.35
CA LEU A 111 -1.05 31.65 -11.45
C LEU A 111 -2.47 31.39 -10.92
N LEU A 112 -2.63 30.40 -10.03
CA LEU A 112 -3.95 30.08 -9.47
C LEU A 112 -4.48 31.24 -8.62
N GLN A 113 -3.62 31.83 -7.79
CA GLN A 113 -3.96 33.03 -7.00
C GLN A 113 -4.43 34.19 -7.87
N GLY A 114 -3.84 34.38 -9.06
CA GLY A 114 -4.27 35.41 -10.02
C GLY A 114 -5.68 35.23 -10.58
N THR A 115 -6.28 34.04 -10.41
CA THR A 115 -7.65 33.75 -10.86
C THR A 115 -8.71 34.05 -9.79
N ASP A 116 -8.30 34.38 -8.55
CA ASP A 116 -9.20 34.58 -7.42
C ASP A 116 -10.24 35.68 -7.68
N GLY A 117 -11.52 35.32 -7.52
CA GLY A 117 -12.63 36.26 -7.65
C GLY A 117 -12.85 36.81 -9.06
N SER A 118 -12.15 36.29 -10.09
CA SER A 118 -12.29 36.75 -11.47
C SER A 118 -13.72 36.52 -11.97
N PRO A 119 -14.47 37.56 -12.40
CA PRO A 119 -15.81 37.38 -12.93
C PRO A 119 -15.83 36.92 -14.40
N ASP A 120 -14.66 36.86 -15.04
CA ASP A 120 -14.52 36.59 -16.48
C ASP A 120 -14.41 35.09 -16.75
N ALA A 121 -15.56 34.45 -17.00
CA ALA A 121 -15.63 33.03 -17.28
C ALA A 121 -14.90 32.64 -18.59
N GLU A 122 -14.82 33.53 -19.58
CA GLU A 122 -14.12 33.25 -20.85
C GLU A 122 -12.61 33.24 -20.64
N ALA A 123 -12.07 34.18 -19.87
CA ALA A 123 -10.66 34.18 -19.48
C ALA A 123 -10.29 32.94 -18.65
N LEU A 124 -11.16 32.55 -17.71
CA LEU A 124 -10.95 31.33 -16.91
C LEU A 124 -11.01 30.06 -17.78
N GLU A 125 -11.93 29.99 -18.74
CA GLU A 125 -12.01 28.87 -19.71
C GLU A 125 -10.75 28.82 -20.59
N ALA A 126 -10.25 29.98 -21.04
CA ALA A 126 -9.02 30.06 -21.83
C ALA A 126 -7.81 29.54 -21.05
N ILE A 127 -7.63 29.93 -19.79
CA ILE A 127 -6.56 29.39 -18.93
C ILE A 127 -6.73 27.89 -18.73
N SER A 128 -7.97 27.45 -18.47
CA SER A 128 -8.31 26.03 -18.24
C SER A 128 -7.97 25.16 -19.44
N SER A 129 -8.23 25.63 -20.66
CA SER A 129 -7.90 24.92 -21.90
C SER A 129 -6.40 24.69 -22.12
N GLY A 130 -5.52 25.33 -21.34
CA GLY A 130 -4.08 25.05 -21.34
C GLY A 130 -3.69 23.76 -20.62
N TYR A 131 -4.62 23.11 -19.90
CA TYR A 131 -4.34 21.94 -19.08
C TYR A 131 -5.31 20.79 -19.37
N ASP A 132 -4.81 19.57 -19.20
CA ASP A 132 -5.60 18.37 -19.46
C ASP A 132 -6.64 18.14 -18.34
N ALA A 133 -7.91 18.07 -18.74
CA ALA A 133 -9.05 17.87 -17.85
C ALA A 133 -9.07 18.83 -16.65
N ILE A 134 -9.00 20.15 -16.88
CA ILE A 134 -9.10 21.18 -15.84
C ILE A 134 -10.21 22.18 -16.16
N TYR A 135 -10.89 22.66 -15.11
CA TYR A 135 -11.69 23.87 -15.16
C TYR A 135 -11.35 24.75 -13.95
N ILE A 136 -11.20 26.05 -14.18
CA ILE A 136 -10.93 27.04 -13.13
C ILE A 136 -12.19 27.87 -12.88
N HIS A 137 -12.50 28.04 -11.60
CA HIS A 137 -13.58 28.81 -11.03
C HIS A 137 -13.00 29.94 -10.16
N PRO A 138 -13.71 31.07 -9.94
CA PRO A 138 -13.27 32.15 -9.07
C PRO A 138 -12.85 31.76 -7.64
N SER A 139 -13.28 30.58 -7.16
CA SER A 139 -12.94 30.05 -5.84
C SER A 139 -11.94 28.88 -5.87
N THR A 140 -11.41 28.50 -7.05
CA THR A 140 -10.53 27.33 -7.20
C THR A 140 -9.30 27.42 -6.30
N ASN A 141 -8.58 28.55 -6.27
CA ASN A 141 -7.40 28.68 -5.43
C ASN A 141 -7.74 28.53 -3.94
N GLU A 142 -8.75 29.25 -3.44
CA GLU A 142 -9.18 29.16 -2.04
C GLU A 142 -9.55 27.71 -1.66
N LEU A 143 -10.34 27.03 -2.49
CA LEU A 143 -10.83 25.70 -2.19
C LEU A 143 -9.76 24.63 -2.36
N ALA A 144 -8.84 24.78 -3.31
CA ALA A 144 -7.66 23.92 -3.45
C ALA A 144 -6.73 24.04 -2.23
N LEU A 145 -6.53 25.26 -1.72
CA LEU A 145 -5.80 25.47 -0.47
C LEU A 145 -6.50 24.82 0.72
N LEU A 146 -7.83 24.92 0.81
CA LEU A 146 -8.61 24.25 1.86
C LEU A 146 -8.54 22.73 1.75
N ALA A 147 -8.60 22.16 0.56
CA ALA A 147 -8.50 20.71 0.33
C ALA A 147 -7.13 20.17 0.81
N ALA A 148 -6.04 20.81 0.39
CA ALA A 148 -4.69 20.44 0.81
C ALA A 148 -4.49 20.62 2.32
N GLY A 149 -4.90 21.77 2.88
CA GLY A 149 -4.74 22.04 4.31
C GLY A 149 -5.62 21.17 5.21
N SER A 150 -6.82 20.80 4.76
CA SER A 150 -7.68 19.83 5.46
C SER A 150 -7.03 18.45 5.53
N THR A 151 -6.36 18.04 4.46
CA THR A 151 -5.60 16.78 4.41
C THR A 151 -4.43 16.79 5.38
N VAL A 152 -3.72 17.92 5.50
CA VAL A 152 -2.68 18.09 6.52
C VAL A 152 -3.28 18.03 7.93
N GLU A 153 -4.39 18.70 8.21
CA GLU A 153 -5.01 18.71 9.54
C GLU A 153 -5.46 17.33 10.01
N ILE A 154 -6.03 16.51 9.13
CA ILE A 154 -6.45 15.17 9.53
C ILE A 154 -5.26 14.25 9.79
N VAL A 155 -4.18 14.39 9.00
CA VAL A 155 -2.91 13.67 9.23
C VAL A 155 -2.28 14.11 10.56
N ASP A 156 -2.22 15.41 10.83
CA ASP A 156 -1.72 15.95 12.10
C ASP A 156 -2.54 15.46 13.28
N ALA A 157 -3.87 15.45 13.16
CA ALA A 157 -4.74 14.95 14.22
C ALA A 157 -4.52 13.45 14.53
N ILE A 158 -4.20 12.64 13.52
CA ILE A 158 -3.85 11.22 13.68
C ILE A 158 -2.48 11.06 14.34
N LEU A 159 -1.48 11.79 13.86
CA LEU A 159 -0.10 11.69 14.36
C LEU A 159 0.06 12.26 15.78
N ASP A 160 -0.71 13.30 16.11
CA ASP A 160 -0.81 13.89 17.45
C ASP A 160 -1.66 13.02 18.42
N GLU A 161 -2.15 11.86 17.99
CA GLU A 161 -3.03 10.95 18.73
C GLU A 161 -4.34 11.60 19.24
N LYS A 162 -4.83 12.67 18.58
CA LYS A 162 -6.15 13.30 18.86
C LYS A 162 -7.29 12.41 18.37
N ILE A 163 -7.07 11.73 17.24
CA ILE A 163 -7.93 10.71 16.64
C ILE A 163 -7.06 9.51 16.27
N GLN A 164 -7.65 8.32 16.14
CA GLN A 164 -6.91 7.13 15.69
C GLN A 164 -6.76 7.12 14.16
N ASN A 165 -7.83 7.47 13.46
CA ASN A 165 -7.93 7.46 12.01
C ASN A 165 -8.97 8.50 11.56
N GLY A 166 -9.11 8.73 10.25
CA GLY A 166 -10.13 9.66 9.78
C GLY A 166 -10.29 9.73 8.28
N MET A 167 -11.32 10.47 7.86
CA MET A 167 -11.65 10.71 6.45
C MET A 167 -11.73 12.20 6.13
N ALA A 168 -11.09 12.63 5.05
CA ALA A 168 -11.22 13.96 4.49
C ALA A 168 -12.17 13.92 3.28
N VAL A 169 -13.35 14.52 3.44
CA VAL A 169 -14.32 14.69 2.34
C VAL A 169 -14.04 16.05 1.72
N ILE A 170 -13.19 16.06 0.70
CA ILE A 170 -12.63 17.28 0.13
C ILE A 170 -12.83 17.35 -1.38
N ARG A 171 -12.76 18.57 -1.91
CA ARG A 171 -12.55 18.83 -3.34
C ARG A 171 -11.97 20.24 -3.53
N PRO A 172 -11.17 20.49 -4.59
CA PRO A 172 -10.80 19.57 -5.68
C PRO A 172 -9.88 18.39 -5.25
N PRO A 173 -9.79 17.31 -6.04
CA PRO A 173 -8.86 16.20 -5.82
C PRO A 173 -7.39 16.63 -6.02
N GLY A 174 -6.43 15.72 -5.79
CA GLY A 174 -5.00 16.06 -5.75
C GLY A 174 -4.02 15.13 -6.45
N HIS A 175 -4.26 13.81 -6.57
CA HIS A 175 -3.21 12.86 -6.95
C HIS A 175 -2.59 13.02 -8.37
N HIS A 176 -3.21 13.83 -9.24
CA HIS A 176 -2.68 14.19 -10.58
C HIS A 176 -1.94 15.53 -10.62
N ALA A 177 -2.00 16.35 -9.57
CA ALA A 177 -1.41 17.69 -9.56
C ALA A 177 0.12 17.62 -9.58
N MET A 178 0.71 17.91 -10.74
CA MET A 178 2.16 17.84 -10.96
C MET A 178 2.88 19.03 -10.31
N LYS A 179 4.21 18.94 -10.26
CA LYS A 179 5.07 19.99 -9.70
C LYS A 179 4.85 21.36 -10.36
N SER A 180 4.59 21.40 -11.66
CA SER A 180 4.49 22.63 -12.45
C SER A 180 3.31 22.65 -13.44
N GLU A 181 2.32 21.77 -13.28
CA GLU A 181 1.21 21.62 -14.22
C GLU A 181 -0.04 21.12 -13.46
N TYR A 182 -1.21 21.71 -13.72
CA TYR A 182 -2.49 21.17 -13.25
C TYR A 182 -2.95 20.07 -14.20
N CYS A 183 -3.61 19.04 -13.69
CA CYS A 183 -4.03 17.90 -14.50
C CYS A 183 -5.16 17.14 -13.81
N GLY A 184 -6.12 16.60 -14.57
CA GLY A 184 -7.11 15.65 -14.05
C GLY A 184 -7.89 16.19 -12.86
N TYR A 185 -8.45 17.39 -12.97
CA TYR A 185 -9.18 18.10 -11.92
C TYR A 185 -8.34 18.52 -10.69
N CYS A 186 -7.05 18.21 -10.66
CA CYS A 186 -6.17 18.42 -9.52
C CYS A 186 -5.30 19.68 -9.66
N PHE A 187 -5.26 20.50 -8.61
CA PHE A 187 -4.48 21.74 -8.55
C PHE A 187 -3.25 21.65 -7.64
N PHE A 188 -3.42 21.07 -6.45
CA PHE A 188 -2.35 20.76 -5.51
C PHE A 188 -2.47 19.31 -5.08
N ASN A 189 -1.35 18.63 -4.88
CA ASN A 189 -1.36 17.22 -4.52
C ASN A 189 -1.61 17.06 -3.02
N ASN A 190 -2.89 16.97 -2.65
CA ASN A 190 -3.37 16.91 -1.26
C ASN A 190 -2.63 15.85 -0.42
N VAL A 191 -2.56 14.63 -0.93
CA VAL A 191 -1.94 13.48 -0.24
C VAL A 191 -0.43 13.64 -0.14
N ALA A 192 0.24 14.06 -1.22
CA ALA A 192 1.69 14.26 -1.20
C ALA A 192 2.11 15.42 -0.30
N VAL A 193 1.37 16.53 -0.28
CA VAL A 193 1.63 17.66 0.63
C VAL A 193 1.53 17.21 2.08
N ALA A 194 0.51 16.44 2.45
CA ALA A 194 0.39 15.92 3.82
C ALA A 194 1.46 14.88 4.17
N ALA A 195 1.83 14.00 3.23
CA ALA A 195 2.93 13.05 3.42
C ALA A 195 4.27 13.78 3.64
N GLN A 196 4.59 14.76 2.79
CA GLN A 196 5.81 15.55 2.92
C GLN A 196 5.83 16.35 4.23
N HIS A 197 4.70 16.92 4.63
CA HIS A 197 4.56 17.59 5.93
C HIS A 197 4.81 16.63 7.11
N ALA A 198 4.26 15.42 7.07
CA ALA A 198 4.49 14.42 8.10
C ALA A 198 5.96 13.99 8.20
N LEU A 199 6.64 13.81 7.05
CA LEU A 199 8.07 13.50 7.01
C LEU A 199 8.93 14.65 7.58
N ASP A 200 8.62 15.90 7.21
CA ASP A 200 9.42 17.07 7.59
C ASP A 200 9.19 17.48 9.04
N ASN A 201 7.94 17.39 9.53
CA ASN A 201 7.52 18.06 10.77
C ASN A 201 7.05 17.12 11.89
N LYS A 202 6.70 15.87 11.58
CA LYS A 202 6.14 14.91 12.57
C LYS A 202 7.07 13.75 12.91
N GLY A 203 8.25 13.67 12.28
CA GLY A 203 9.25 12.64 12.56
C GLY A 203 8.83 11.24 12.10
N VAL A 204 7.89 11.14 11.17
CA VAL A 204 7.51 9.89 10.53
C VAL A 204 8.59 9.51 9.52
N GLU A 205 9.00 8.25 9.50
CA GLU A 205 10.06 7.75 8.62
C GLU A 205 9.55 6.81 7.53
N ARG A 206 8.37 6.22 7.71
CA ARG A 206 7.79 5.24 6.76
C ARG A 206 6.30 5.52 6.55
N ILE A 207 5.95 6.04 5.38
CA ILE A 207 4.57 6.32 4.98
C ILE A 207 4.20 5.38 3.83
N LEU A 208 3.07 4.69 3.97
CA LEU A 208 2.46 3.95 2.87
C LEU A 208 1.36 4.82 2.27
N ILE A 209 1.46 5.14 0.98
CA ILE A 209 0.38 5.74 0.21
C ILE A 209 -0.27 4.65 -0.61
N VAL A 210 -1.56 4.43 -0.39
CA VAL A 210 -2.39 3.49 -1.19
C VAL A 210 -3.32 4.31 -2.05
N ASP A 211 -3.08 4.32 -3.35
CA ASP A 211 -3.96 4.90 -4.34
C ASP A 211 -4.82 3.80 -4.97
N TRP A 212 -6.11 3.79 -4.62
CA TRP A 212 -7.08 2.86 -5.19
C TRP A 212 -8.03 3.53 -6.18
N ASP A 213 -7.81 4.82 -6.47
CA ASP A 213 -8.48 5.52 -7.55
C ASP A 213 -8.23 4.79 -8.86
N VAL A 214 -9.22 4.73 -9.74
CA VAL A 214 -9.09 4.01 -11.01
C VAL A 214 -8.07 4.66 -11.94
N HIS A 215 -7.67 5.90 -11.69
CA HIS A 215 -6.60 6.58 -12.42
C HIS A 215 -5.27 6.46 -11.70
N HIS A 216 -4.20 6.45 -12.48
CA HIS A 216 -2.86 6.49 -11.92
C HIS A 216 -2.58 7.88 -11.35
N GLY A 217 -2.32 7.99 -10.04
CA GLY A 217 -1.78 9.20 -9.42
C GLY A 217 -0.31 9.46 -9.81
N GLN A 218 -0.06 9.73 -11.09
CA GLN A 218 1.26 9.96 -11.68
C GLN A 218 2.05 11.05 -10.97
N ALA A 219 1.40 12.09 -10.48
CA ALA A 219 2.09 13.17 -9.77
C ALA A 219 2.56 12.70 -8.38
N THR A 220 1.74 11.94 -7.66
CA THR A 220 2.13 11.33 -6.37
C THR A 220 3.32 10.39 -6.56
N GLN A 221 3.29 9.55 -7.61
CA GLN A 221 4.44 8.73 -8.01
C GLN A 221 5.69 9.57 -8.23
N GLN A 222 5.61 10.65 -9.03
CA GLN A 222 6.77 11.49 -9.35
C GLN A 222 7.36 12.18 -8.12
N MET A 223 6.52 12.63 -7.18
CA MET A 223 6.95 13.36 -5.99
C MET A 223 7.81 12.51 -5.04
N PHE A 224 7.58 11.19 -5.01
CA PHE A 224 8.29 10.26 -4.12
C PHE A 224 9.14 9.22 -4.86
N TYR A 225 9.35 9.38 -6.17
CA TYR A 225 9.99 8.36 -7.02
C TYR A 225 11.40 7.94 -6.58
N GLU A 226 12.10 8.84 -5.87
CA GLU A 226 13.45 8.62 -5.32
C GLU A 226 13.49 8.49 -3.79
N ASP A 227 12.36 8.56 -3.09
CA ASP A 227 12.30 8.57 -1.62
C ASP A 227 11.88 7.21 -1.04
N PRO A 228 12.80 6.43 -0.43
CA PRO A 228 12.46 5.13 0.16
C PRO A 228 11.63 5.23 1.44
N ARG A 229 11.41 6.43 1.98
CA ARG A 229 10.55 6.65 3.15
C ARG A 229 9.07 6.56 2.80
N VAL A 230 8.73 6.64 1.51
CA VAL A 230 7.35 6.56 1.03
C VAL A 230 7.22 5.37 0.09
N LEU A 231 6.42 4.38 0.49
CA LEU A 231 5.97 3.32 -0.41
C LEU A 231 4.69 3.79 -1.09
N TYR A 232 4.75 4.08 -2.39
CA TYR A 232 3.58 4.42 -3.19
C TYR A 232 3.06 3.18 -3.92
N PHE A 233 1.77 2.89 -3.75
CA PHE A 233 1.09 1.75 -4.36
C PHE A 233 -0.16 2.24 -5.08
N SER A 234 -0.26 2.02 -6.39
CA SER A 234 -1.41 2.45 -7.20
C SER A 234 -2.02 1.30 -8.00
N VAL A 235 -3.34 1.15 -7.90
CA VAL A 235 -4.14 0.25 -8.72
C VAL A 235 -4.99 1.07 -9.65
N HIS A 236 -4.73 1.01 -10.95
CA HIS A 236 -5.38 1.91 -11.90
C HIS A 236 -5.65 1.21 -13.21
N ARG A 237 -6.70 1.62 -13.91
CA ARG A 237 -6.94 1.22 -15.28
C ARG A 237 -5.82 1.75 -16.17
N TYR A 238 -5.41 0.91 -17.11
CA TYR A 238 -4.27 1.22 -17.98
C TYR A 238 -4.55 0.84 -19.43
N GLU A 239 -5.10 -0.36 -19.67
CA GLU A 239 -5.35 -0.90 -21.02
C GLU A 239 -4.15 -0.67 -21.95
N HIS A 240 -2.96 -1.08 -21.46
CA HIS A 240 -1.69 -0.89 -22.17
C HIS A 240 -1.39 0.57 -22.53
N GLY A 241 -1.77 1.53 -21.70
CA GLY A 241 -1.61 2.96 -21.96
C GLY A 241 -2.68 3.55 -22.88
N GLY A 242 -3.70 2.79 -23.26
CA GLY A 242 -4.89 3.28 -23.97
C GLY A 242 -5.87 4.04 -23.08
N PHE A 243 -5.75 3.91 -21.75
CA PHE A 243 -6.55 4.67 -20.78
C PHE A 243 -5.79 5.87 -20.22
N TRP A 244 -6.53 6.95 -19.94
CA TRP A 244 -5.97 8.19 -19.40
C TRP A 244 -5.28 7.93 -18.03
N PRO A 245 -4.11 8.53 -17.75
CA PRO A 245 -3.43 9.61 -18.47
C PRO A 245 -2.52 9.17 -19.64
N ASN A 246 -2.64 7.93 -20.12
CA ASN A 246 -1.90 7.41 -21.28
C ASN A 246 -0.36 7.43 -21.12
N LEU A 247 0.12 7.20 -19.90
CA LEU A 247 1.53 7.34 -19.54
C LEU A 247 2.27 6.02 -19.50
N ARG A 248 3.46 5.94 -20.11
CA ARG A 248 4.31 4.74 -20.06
C ARG A 248 4.70 4.42 -18.62
N GLU A 249 4.95 5.46 -17.83
CA GLU A 249 5.37 5.40 -16.44
C GLU A 249 4.30 4.88 -15.46
N SER A 250 3.06 4.71 -15.92
CA SER A 250 2.00 4.05 -15.16
C SER A 250 2.14 2.52 -15.20
N ASP A 251 2.98 1.95 -16.07
CA ASP A 251 3.13 0.49 -16.17
C ASP A 251 3.91 -0.13 -14.99
N PHE A 252 3.76 -1.44 -14.79
CA PHE A 252 4.27 -2.17 -13.62
C PHE A 252 5.80 -2.12 -13.45
N HIS A 253 6.56 -1.91 -14.52
CA HIS A 253 8.02 -1.95 -14.51
C HIS A 253 8.68 -0.64 -14.03
N TYR A 254 7.89 0.42 -13.84
CA TYR A 254 8.32 1.69 -13.24
C TYR A 254 8.27 1.60 -11.72
N THR A 255 9.39 1.18 -11.14
CA THR A 255 9.49 0.84 -9.71
C THR A 255 10.26 1.85 -8.87
N GLY A 256 10.41 3.10 -9.32
CA GLY A 256 11.22 4.12 -8.65
C GLY A 256 12.65 4.20 -9.20
N SER A 257 13.41 5.19 -8.75
CA SER A 257 14.84 5.39 -9.06
C SER A 257 15.66 5.73 -7.83
N GLY A 258 16.99 5.72 -7.97
CA GLY A 258 17.89 6.06 -6.87
C GLY A 258 17.65 5.24 -5.60
N ALA A 259 17.48 5.93 -4.48
CA ALA A 259 17.18 5.29 -3.20
C ALA A 259 15.74 4.74 -3.11
N GLY A 260 14.79 5.35 -3.84
CA GLY A 260 13.38 4.94 -3.93
C GLY A 260 13.12 3.74 -4.86
N LYS A 261 14.14 3.15 -5.46
CA LYS A 261 13.99 1.93 -6.28
C LYS A 261 13.40 0.79 -5.44
N GLY A 262 12.24 0.29 -5.87
CA GLY A 262 11.43 -0.72 -5.20
C GLY A 262 10.27 -0.15 -4.38
N PHE A 263 10.19 1.17 -4.19
CA PHE A 263 9.17 1.84 -3.35
C PHE A 263 8.05 2.50 -4.16
N ASN A 264 8.03 2.28 -5.48
CA ASN A 264 6.90 2.61 -6.35
C ASN A 264 6.31 1.32 -6.91
N VAL A 265 5.00 1.12 -6.77
CA VAL A 265 4.31 -0.10 -7.18
C VAL A 265 3.08 0.27 -8.00
N ASN A 266 3.12 -0.05 -9.29
CA ASN A 266 2.01 0.13 -10.21
C ASN A 266 1.36 -1.22 -10.50
N VAL A 267 0.03 -1.27 -10.40
CA VAL A 267 -0.80 -2.43 -10.78
C VAL A 267 -1.76 -2.00 -11.90
N PRO A 268 -1.31 -2.07 -13.17
CA PRO A 268 -2.11 -1.65 -14.30
C PRO A 268 -3.23 -2.64 -14.61
N LEU A 269 -4.49 -2.19 -14.67
CA LEU A 269 -5.64 -2.99 -15.09
C LEU A 269 -5.80 -2.88 -16.61
N ASN A 270 -5.42 -3.97 -17.30
CA ASN A 270 -5.40 -4.02 -18.77
C ASN A 270 -6.72 -4.47 -19.41
N LYS A 271 -7.77 -4.67 -18.59
CA LYS A 271 -9.15 -4.91 -19.02
C LYS A 271 -10.11 -4.23 -18.06
N THR A 272 -11.30 -3.89 -18.56
CA THR A 272 -12.41 -3.42 -17.73
C THR A 272 -13.13 -4.58 -17.02
N LYS A 273 -14.14 -4.25 -16.20
CA LYS A 273 -14.99 -5.17 -15.43
C LYS A 273 -14.29 -5.96 -14.34
N MET A 274 -13.17 -5.44 -13.84
CA MET A 274 -12.50 -5.99 -12.66
C MET A 274 -13.39 -5.81 -11.43
N GLY A 275 -13.66 -6.91 -10.72
CA GLY A 275 -14.57 -6.94 -9.58
C GLY A 275 -13.87 -7.15 -8.24
N ASN A 276 -14.66 -7.52 -7.23
CA ASN A 276 -14.17 -7.77 -5.87
C ASN A 276 -13.02 -8.81 -5.83
N ALA A 277 -13.09 -9.86 -6.66
CA ALA A 277 -12.08 -10.92 -6.72
C ALA A 277 -10.70 -10.40 -7.14
N ASP A 278 -10.67 -9.53 -8.14
CA ASP A 278 -9.44 -8.98 -8.69
C ASP A 278 -8.77 -8.06 -7.68
N TYR A 279 -9.52 -7.14 -7.06
CA TYR A 279 -8.99 -6.23 -6.04
C TYR A 279 -8.52 -6.97 -4.78
N LEU A 280 -9.27 -7.96 -4.29
CA LEU A 280 -8.83 -8.77 -3.14
C LEU A 280 -7.56 -9.56 -3.47
N ALA A 281 -7.40 -10.04 -4.70
CA ALA A 281 -6.17 -10.70 -5.13
C ALA A 281 -4.97 -9.74 -5.13
N ILE A 282 -5.13 -8.51 -5.60
CA ILE A 282 -4.09 -7.47 -5.53
C ILE A 282 -3.67 -7.24 -4.07
N TRP A 283 -4.63 -7.14 -3.16
CA TRP A 283 -4.36 -6.96 -1.73
C TRP A 283 -3.57 -8.11 -1.13
N HIS A 284 -4.02 -9.35 -1.34
CA HIS A 284 -3.41 -10.53 -0.73
C HIS A 284 -2.04 -10.89 -1.34
N GLN A 285 -1.86 -10.68 -2.64
CA GLN A 285 -0.67 -11.13 -3.38
C GLN A 285 0.44 -10.06 -3.46
N LEU A 286 0.09 -8.77 -3.34
CA LEU A 286 1.03 -7.66 -3.46
C LEU A 286 0.98 -6.71 -2.27
N LEU A 287 -0.11 -5.96 -2.10
CA LEU A 287 -0.13 -4.82 -1.18
C LEU A 287 0.16 -5.23 0.27
N LEU A 288 -0.56 -6.22 0.80
CA LEU A 288 -0.39 -6.64 2.20
C LEU A 288 1.01 -7.24 2.44
N PRO A 289 1.52 -8.19 1.63
CA PRO A 289 2.90 -8.66 1.79
C PRO A 289 3.93 -7.51 1.86
N LEU A 290 3.83 -6.55 0.94
CA LEU A 290 4.72 -5.38 0.89
C LEU A 290 4.55 -4.48 2.11
N ALA A 291 3.32 -4.17 2.51
CA ALA A 291 3.03 -3.30 3.64
C ALA A 291 3.49 -3.90 4.98
N TYR A 292 3.35 -5.23 5.15
CA TYR A 292 3.88 -5.92 6.32
C TYR A 292 5.42 -5.94 6.32
N GLU A 293 6.09 -6.12 5.19
CA GLU A 293 7.56 -6.00 5.14
C GLU A 293 8.03 -4.54 5.37
N PHE A 294 7.30 -3.55 4.85
CA PHE A 294 7.62 -2.13 4.94
C PHE A 294 7.41 -1.54 6.34
N GLN A 295 6.43 -2.04 7.10
CA GLN A 295 6.10 -1.56 8.46
C GLN A 295 5.82 -0.04 8.52
N PRO A 296 4.77 0.46 7.82
CA PRO A 296 4.44 1.88 7.81
C PRO A 296 4.04 2.37 9.21
N GLU A 297 4.35 3.64 9.48
CA GLU A 297 3.99 4.37 10.70
C GLU A 297 2.74 5.24 10.50
N LEU A 298 2.43 5.53 9.23
CA LEU A 298 1.24 6.21 8.77
C LEU A 298 0.82 5.61 7.43
N ILE A 299 -0.48 5.43 7.24
CA ILE A 299 -1.06 5.07 5.95
C ILE A 299 -1.97 6.22 5.49
N ILE A 300 -1.77 6.70 4.26
CA ILE A 300 -2.65 7.66 3.61
C ILE A 300 -3.25 6.98 2.37
N VAL A 301 -4.57 7.02 2.24
CA VAL A 301 -5.29 6.45 1.11
C VAL A 301 -5.74 7.59 0.20
N SER A 302 -5.24 7.61 -1.03
CA SER A 302 -5.84 8.38 -2.13
C SER A 302 -7.08 7.62 -2.57
N ALA A 303 -8.24 8.10 -2.11
CA ALA A 303 -9.47 7.35 -2.10
C ALA A 303 -10.44 7.80 -3.20
N GLY A 304 -10.16 7.34 -4.43
CA GLY A 304 -11.11 7.39 -5.54
C GLY A 304 -12.16 6.28 -5.46
N TYR A 305 -13.40 6.60 -5.83
CA TYR A 305 -14.49 5.61 -5.88
C TYR A 305 -15.00 5.38 -7.31
N ASP A 306 -14.18 5.69 -8.31
CA ASP A 306 -14.41 5.56 -9.74
C ASP A 306 -14.13 4.15 -10.29
N ALA A 307 -13.46 3.30 -9.52
CA ALA A 307 -13.49 1.86 -9.75
C ALA A 307 -14.86 1.25 -9.38
N ALA A 308 -15.67 1.93 -8.55
CA ALA A 308 -16.92 1.39 -8.06
C ALA A 308 -17.92 1.13 -9.20
N LEU A 309 -18.74 0.08 -9.03
CA LEU A 309 -19.78 -0.29 -9.98
C LEU A 309 -20.62 0.94 -10.38
N GLY A 310 -20.71 1.17 -11.69
CA GLY A 310 -21.49 2.27 -12.27
C GLY A 310 -20.74 3.59 -12.42
N CYS A 311 -19.45 3.66 -12.06
CA CYS A 311 -18.57 4.77 -12.40
C CYS A 311 -17.98 4.63 -13.81
N PHE A 312 -17.94 5.74 -14.54
CA PHE A 312 -17.46 5.80 -15.91
C PHE A 312 -16.68 7.07 -16.15
N GLU A 313 -15.50 6.98 -16.78
CA GLU A 313 -14.65 8.16 -16.91
C GLU A 313 -13.62 8.13 -18.03
N PHE A 314 -13.56 9.27 -18.72
CA PHE A 314 -12.56 9.77 -19.68
C PHE A 314 -11.79 8.80 -20.61
N ARG A 315 -12.00 8.97 -21.92
CA ARG A 315 -11.07 8.62 -23.00
C ARG A 315 -10.92 9.87 -23.90
N PRO A 316 -9.72 10.35 -24.24
CA PRO A 316 -9.57 11.55 -25.08
C PRO A 316 -9.84 11.38 -26.59
N ASP A 317 -10.49 10.31 -27.07
CA ASP A 317 -10.58 10.02 -28.52
C ASP A 317 -11.76 10.69 -29.26
N LEU A 318 -12.37 11.76 -28.73
CA LEU A 318 -13.41 12.49 -29.45
C LEU A 318 -12.99 13.94 -29.69
N VAL A 319 -12.53 14.22 -30.94
CA VAL A 319 -12.14 15.50 -31.60
C VAL A 319 -10.69 15.34 -32.16
N LEU A 320 -10.41 14.92 -33.41
CA LEU A 320 -10.78 15.54 -34.69
C LEU A 320 -10.48 14.70 -35.94
N VAL A 321 -11.21 15.05 -37.00
CA VAL A 321 -11.02 14.74 -38.41
C VAL A 321 -9.57 14.92 -38.89
N SER A 322 -8.91 13.85 -39.34
CA SER A 322 -8.38 13.70 -40.71
C SER A 322 -7.70 12.34 -40.93
N SER A 323 -8.25 11.57 -41.88
CA SER A 323 -7.66 10.43 -42.62
C SER A 323 -7.30 9.12 -41.88
N GLY A 324 -8.17 8.11 -41.99
CA GLY A 324 -7.72 6.71 -42.17
C GLY A 324 -8.45 5.56 -41.45
N PHE A 325 -9.70 5.27 -41.83
CA PHE A 325 -10.42 3.97 -41.78
C PHE A 325 -10.62 3.16 -40.46
N ASP A 326 -11.91 2.79 -40.29
CA ASP A 326 -12.53 1.67 -39.55
C ASP A 326 -12.37 1.56 -38.02
N SER A 327 -13.40 2.01 -37.28
CA SER A 327 -14.34 1.12 -36.56
C SER A 327 -15.45 1.91 -35.84
N ALA A 328 -16.67 1.37 -35.87
CA ALA A 328 -17.93 2.00 -35.45
C ALA A 328 -18.41 1.55 -34.05
N LEU A 329 -19.24 2.40 -33.41
CA LEU A 329 -20.21 2.18 -32.30
C LEU A 329 -19.73 1.57 -30.95
N GLY A 330 -19.83 2.37 -29.85
CA GLY A 330 -20.06 1.92 -28.45
C GLY A 330 -18.93 2.09 -27.42
N ASP A 331 -18.69 3.29 -26.88
CA ASP A 331 -17.58 3.56 -25.94
C ASP A 331 -18.05 4.13 -24.58
N GLU A 332 -17.70 3.48 -23.46
CA GLU A 332 -18.48 3.47 -22.20
C GLU A 332 -17.69 3.67 -20.87
N LYS A 333 -16.42 4.09 -20.75
CA LYS A 333 -15.55 3.35 -19.79
C LYS A 333 -14.95 4.08 -18.58
N GLY A 334 -15.31 3.67 -17.36
CA GLY A 334 -14.46 3.56 -16.15
C GLY A 334 -14.55 2.11 -15.68
N GLU A 335 -15.79 1.62 -15.64
CA GLU A 335 -16.19 0.27 -16.07
C GLU A 335 -15.65 -0.90 -15.24
N MET A 336 -15.09 -0.62 -14.08
CA MET A 336 -14.82 -1.65 -13.08
C MET A 336 -16.12 -2.02 -12.34
N GLU A 337 -16.12 -3.17 -11.68
CA GLU A 337 -17.28 -3.74 -10.99
C GLU A 337 -17.02 -3.98 -9.49
N ILE A 338 -16.08 -3.25 -8.88
CA ILE A 338 -15.93 -3.33 -7.42
C ILE A 338 -17.20 -2.79 -6.75
N THR A 339 -17.77 -3.61 -5.86
CA THR A 339 -18.98 -3.22 -5.13
C THR A 339 -18.64 -2.23 -4.02
N PRO A 340 -19.54 -1.30 -3.65
CA PRO A 340 -19.32 -0.38 -2.53
C PRO A 340 -18.90 -1.06 -1.22
N ALA A 341 -19.45 -2.24 -0.93
CA ALA A 341 -19.10 -3.03 0.24
C ALA A 341 -17.64 -3.51 0.27
N CYS A 342 -17.02 -3.73 -0.90
CA CYS A 342 -15.64 -4.20 -0.98
C CYS A 342 -14.64 -3.21 -0.40
N TYR A 343 -14.89 -1.89 -0.53
CA TYR A 343 -14.04 -0.85 0.08
C TYR A 343 -13.94 -0.99 1.61
N SER A 344 -14.96 -1.55 2.28
CA SER A 344 -14.88 -1.88 3.71
C SER A 344 -13.82 -2.95 3.99
N HIS A 345 -13.70 -3.95 3.13
CA HIS A 345 -12.70 -5.01 3.27
C HIS A 345 -11.28 -4.49 2.99
N LEU A 346 -11.12 -3.69 1.93
CA LEU A 346 -9.85 -3.04 1.60
C LEU A 346 -9.38 -2.15 2.76
N THR A 347 -10.27 -1.30 3.29
CA THR A 347 -10.02 -0.43 4.45
C THR A 347 -9.68 -1.24 5.71
N SER A 348 -10.49 -2.25 6.04
CA SER A 348 -10.29 -3.07 7.25
C SER A 348 -8.94 -3.77 7.25
N SER A 349 -8.44 -4.20 6.08
CA SER A 349 -7.14 -4.86 5.97
C SER A 349 -5.96 -3.93 6.27
N LEU A 350 -6.09 -2.63 5.99
CA LEU A 350 -5.08 -1.61 6.27
C LEU A 350 -5.11 -1.16 7.74
N MET A 351 -6.27 -1.23 8.40
CA MET A 351 -6.43 -0.82 9.80
C MET A 351 -5.65 -1.68 10.81
N GLY A 352 -5.20 -2.88 10.42
CA GLY A 352 -4.31 -3.71 11.23
C GLY A 352 -2.85 -3.21 11.26
N LEU A 353 -2.46 -2.40 10.28
CA LEU A 353 -1.11 -1.85 10.12
C LEU A 353 -1.02 -0.45 10.73
N ALA A 354 0.21 0.06 10.92
CA ALA A 354 0.47 1.40 11.46
C ALA A 354 -0.29 1.71 12.76
N GLN A 355 -0.60 0.68 13.57
CA GLN A 355 -1.44 0.81 14.78
C GLN A 355 -2.82 1.47 14.49
N GLY A 356 -3.34 1.31 13.28
CA GLY A 356 -4.58 1.90 12.82
C GLY A 356 -4.51 3.38 12.45
N LYS A 357 -3.31 3.98 12.34
CA LYS A 357 -3.08 5.35 11.85
C LYS A 357 -3.32 5.43 10.35
N LEU A 358 -4.59 5.66 9.98
CA LEU A 358 -5.07 5.63 8.61
C LEU A 358 -5.85 6.92 8.30
N ALA A 359 -5.39 7.66 7.28
CA ALA A 359 -6.10 8.81 6.72
C ALA A 359 -6.67 8.44 5.35
N VAL A 360 -7.98 8.63 5.14
CA VAL A 360 -8.65 8.37 3.85
C VAL A 360 -9.03 9.71 3.23
N ILE A 361 -8.46 10.02 2.06
CA ILE A 361 -8.59 11.33 1.42
C ILE A 361 -9.37 11.18 0.12
N LEU A 362 -10.52 11.85 0.00
CA LEU A 362 -11.35 11.75 -1.21
C LEU A 362 -10.61 12.27 -2.45
N GLU A 363 -10.54 11.44 -3.50
CA GLU A 363 -9.99 11.77 -4.84
C GLU A 363 -11.13 11.76 -5.87
N GLY A 364 -11.18 10.79 -6.79
CA GLY A 364 -12.19 10.61 -7.82
C GLY A 364 -13.45 9.82 -7.38
N GLY A 365 -14.25 9.38 -8.35
CA GLY A 365 -15.58 8.79 -8.18
C GLY A 365 -16.71 9.69 -8.68
N TYR A 366 -17.40 9.27 -9.73
CA TYR A 366 -18.28 10.16 -10.51
C TYR A 366 -19.68 9.59 -10.74
N CYS A 367 -19.90 8.31 -10.42
CA CYS A 367 -21.25 7.82 -10.14
C CYS A 367 -21.64 8.22 -8.73
N LEU A 368 -22.43 9.28 -8.58
CA LEU A 368 -22.79 9.85 -7.28
C LEU A 368 -23.34 8.82 -6.29
N LYS A 369 -24.15 7.85 -6.75
CA LYS A 369 -24.73 6.80 -5.91
C LYS A 369 -23.65 5.83 -5.40
N SER A 370 -22.77 5.38 -6.30
CA SER A 370 -21.71 4.43 -5.97
C SER A 370 -20.61 5.07 -5.10
N LEU A 371 -20.21 6.30 -5.44
CA LEU A 371 -19.30 7.14 -4.66
C LEU A 371 -19.81 7.32 -3.23
N ALA A 372 -21.04 7.80 -3.07
CA ALA A 372 -21.60 8.11 -1.76
C ALA A 372 -21.71 6.84 -0.88
N GLU A 373 -22.14 5.73 -1.48
CA GLU A 373 -22.23 4.45 -0.77
C GLU A 373 -20.84 3.91 -0.38
N GLY A 374 -19.89 3.92 -1.31
CA GLY A 374 -18.52 3.46 -1.07
C GLY A 374 -17.84 4.26 0.03
N ALA A 375 -17.89 5.59 -0.05
CA ALA A 375 -17.30 6.48 0.95
C ALA A 375 -17.95 6.33 2.33
N ALA A 376 -19.27 6.18 2.40
CA ALA A 376 -19.96 5.96 3.67
C ALA A 376 -19.60 4.60 4.29
N LEU A 377 -19.48 3.54 3.49
CA LEU A 377 -19.05 2.23 3.98
C LEU A 377 -17.56 2.21 4.41
N THR A 378 -16.71 2.99 3.75
CA THR A 378 -15.34 3.26 4.21
C THR A 378 -15.35 3.95 5.58
N LEU A 379 -16.10 5.03 5.76
CA LEU A 379 -16.21 5.73 7.05
C LEU A 379 -16.77 4.83 8.16
N ARG A 380 -17.77 4.01 7.83
CA ARG A 380 -18.35 3.01 8.73
C ARG A 380 -17.29 2.01 9.21
N THR A 381 -16.39 1.60 8.32
CA THR A 381 -15.26 0.73 8.65
C THR A 381 -14.24 1.45 9.53
N LEU A 382 -13.90 2.71 9.21
CA LEU A 382 -13.00 3.53 10.03
C LEU A 382 -13.51 3.68 11.47
N LEU A 383 -14.83 3.84 11.65
CA LEU A 383 -15.55 3.85 12.93
C LEU A 383 -15.54 2.49 13.66
N GLY A 384 -15.13 1.44 12.98
CA GLY A 384 -14.93 0.10 13.52
C GLY A 384 -16.19 -0.75 13.53
N ASP A 385 -17.18 -0.43 12.70
CA ASP A 385 -18.33 -1.31 12.49
C ASP A 385 -17.93 -2.53 11.63
N PRO A 386 -18.65 -3.66 11.71
CA PRO A 386 -18.23 -4.88 11.02
C PRO A 386 -18.37 -4.74 9.51
N CYS A 387 -17.41 -5.24 8.73
CA CYS A 387 -17.51 -5.25 7.27
C CYS A 387 -18.84 -5.87 6.81
N PRO A 388 -19.53 -5.28 5.82
CA PRO A 388 -20.67 -5.94 5.19
C PRO A 388 -20.29 -7.28 4.58
N VAL A 389 -21.25 -8.18 4.37
CA VAL A 389 -20.98 -9.39 3.58
C VAL A 389 -20.87 -8.99 2.12
N ILE A 390 -19.78 -9.39 1.47
CA ILE A 390 -19.67 -9.34 0.00
C ILE A 390 -20.15 -10.66 -0.61
N ALA A 391 -20.60 -10.58 -1.87
CA ALA A 391 -20.93 -11.77 -2.64
C ALA A 391 -19.74 -12.74 -2.71
N LYS A 392 -20.04 -14.02 -2.93
CA LYS A 392 -19.00 -15.05 -3.08
C LYS A 392 -17.98 -14.61 -4.12
N VAL A 393 -16.71 -14.61 -3.73
CA VAL A 393 -15.60 -14.18 -4.59
C VAL A 393 -15.37 -15.22 -5.68
N GLU A 394 -15.34 -14.75 -6.93
CA GLU A 394 -15.10 -15.58 -8.12
C GLU A 394 -13.59 -15.78 -8.38
N GLU A 395 -13.24 -16.44 -9.48
CA GLU A 395 -11.83 -16.54 -9.92
C GLU A 395 -11.31 -15.16 -10.34
N PRO A 396 -10.15 -14.70 -9.84
CA PRO A 396 -9.49 -13.50 -10.36
C PRO A 396 -9.26 -13.67 -11.86
N CYS A 397 -9.64 -12.67 -12.66
CA CYS A 397 -9.60 -12.81 -14.11
C CYS A 397 -8.16 -12.98 -14.63
N GLN A 398 -7.98 -13.56 -15.81
CA GLN A 398 -6.65 -13.78 -16.37
C GLN A 398 -5.83 -12.48 -16.49
N SER A 399 -6.46 -11.36 -16.87
CA SER A 399 -5.75 -10.09 -17.02
C SER A 399 -5.17 -9.58 -15.70
N ILE A 400 -5.86 -9.76 -14.57
CA ILE A 400 -5.28 -9.35 -13.27
C ILE A 400 -4.19 -10.30 -12.82
N GLN A 401 -4.30 -11.59 -13.14
CA GLN A 401 -3.23 -12.55 -12.88
C GLN A 401 -1.94 -12.11 -13.57
N GLU A 402 -2.02 -11.70 -14.82
CA GLU A 402 -0.88 -11.21 -15.60
C GLU A 402 -0.28 -9.91 -15.01
N SER A 403 -1.12 -8.95 -14.61
CA SER A 403 -0.65 -7.70 -13.97
C SER A 403 0.02 -7.96 -12.61
N ILE A 404 -0.58 -8.79 -11.75
CA ILE A 404 0.00 -9.15 -10.45
C ILE A 404 1.33 -9.88 -10.62
N LEU A 405 1.39 -10.87 -11.51
CA LEU A 405 2.62 -11.65 -11.74
C LEU A 405 3.74 -10.80 -12.35
N SER A 406 3.39 -9.84 -13.21
CA SER A 406 4.35 -8.87 -13.76
C SER A 406 4.93 -7.96 -12.68
N ALA A 407 4.08 -7.43 -11.78
CA ALA A 407 4.53 -6.64 -10.63
C ALA A 407 5.40 -7.47 -9.67
N ILE A 408 4.99 -8.70 -9.35
CA ILE A 408 5.81 -9.64 -8.54
C ILE A 408 7.17 -9.86 -9.19
N TYR A 409 7.22 -10.10 -10.50
CA TYR A 409 8.47 -10.35 -11.21
C TYR A 409 9.47 -9.20 -11.07
N VAL A 410 9.04 -7.95 -11.22
CA VAL A 410 9.94 -6.79 -11.12
C VAL A 410 10.28 -6.44 -9.68
N LEU A 411 9.39 -6.72 -8.71
CA LEU A 411 9.58 -6.36 -7.31
C LEU A 411 10.30 -7.42 -6.48
N ARG A 412 10.23 -8.71 -6.86
CA ARG A 412 10.84 -9.81 -6.09
C ARG A 412 12.35 -9.69 -5.82
N PRO A 413 13.18 -8.99 -6.61
CA PRO A 413 14.59 -8.80 -6.24
C PRO A 413 14.77 -7.86 -5.05
N MET A 414 13.78 -6.99 -4.79
CA MET A 414 13.84 -5.92 -3.79
C MET A 414 13.06 -6.29 -2.52
N TRP A 415 12.02 -7.12 -2.63
CA TRP A 415 11.14 -7.49 -1.52
C TRP A 415 11.21 -8.98 -1.17
N LYS A 416 11.50 -9.30 0.09
CA LYS A 416 11.71 -10.68 0.56
C LYS A 416 10.40 -11.43 0.77
N CYS A 417 9.28 -10.74 0.88
CA CYS A 417 7.95 -11.33 0.95
C CYS A 417 7.48 -11.94 -0.38
N LEU A 418 8.07 -11.56 -1.53
CA LEU A 418 7.63 -11.97 -2.87
C LEU A 418 8.43 -13.17 -3.44
N GLN A 419 8.51 -14.27 -2.69
CA GLN A 419 9.42 -15.40 -3.01
C GLN A 419 8.70 -16.73 -3.29
N PHE A 420 7.39 -16.70 -3.59
CA PHE A 420 6.57 -17.91 -3.73
C PHE A 420 6.57 -18.51 -5.14
N GLN A 421 6.77 -17.69 -6.17
CA GLN A 421 6.82 -18.13 -7.56
C GLN A 421 8.08 -18.97 -7.82
N GLY A 422 7.97 -19.97 -8.70
CA GLY A 422 9.15 -20.73 -9.12
C GLY A 422 10.01 -19.95 -10.11
N ARG A 423 11.09 -20.59 -10.56
CA ARG A 423 12.10 -19.98 -11.43
C ARG A 423 12.36 -20.88 -12.62
N PHE A 424 12.41 -20.30 -13.81
CA PHE A 424 12.78 -21.03 -15.03
C PHE A 424 13.70 -20.20 -15.94
N ASP A 425 14.54 -20.89 -16.72
CA ASP A 425 15.43 -20.27 -17.69
C ASP A 425 14.69 -20.04 -19.03
N ALA A 426 14.32 -18.79 -19.30
CA ALA A 426 13.57 -18.42 -20.50
C ALA A 426 14.33 -18.72 -21.81
N SER A 427 15.67 -18.79 -21.79
CA SER A 427 16.48 -19.09 -22.97
C SER A 427 16.41 -20.57 -23.40
N LYS A 428 15.97 -21.45 -22.50
CA LYS A 428 15.88 -22.91 -22.70
C LYS A 428 14.48 -23.39 -23.06
N LEU A 429 13.52 -22.50 -23.26
CA LEU A 429 12.16 -22.85 -23.67
C LEU A 429 12.14 -23.40 -25.11
N GLY A 430 12.38 -24.71 -25.25
CA GLY A 430 12.09 -25.47 -26.47
C GLY A 430 10.59 -25.78 -26.61
N SER A 431 10.17 -26.33 -27.75
CA SER A 431 8.76 -26.63 -28.11
C SER A 431 8.03 -27.67 -27.25
N LYS A 432 8.58 -28.09 -26.10
CA LYS A 432 7.94 -29.00 -25.15
C LYS A 432 7.51 -28.21 -23.90
N LYS A 433 6.20 -27.96 -23.80
CA LYS A 433 5.54 -27.31 -22.66
C LYS A 433 5.28 -28.33 -21.55
N GLU A 434 6.15 -28.41 -20.55
CA GLU A 434 5.81 -29.00 -19.25
C GLU A 434 5.96 -27.89 -18.18
N GLY A 435 4.86 -27.55 -17.47
CA GLY A 435 4.79 -26.49 -16.44
C GLY A 435 3.97 -25.25 -16.82
N LYS A 436 3.35 -24.59 -15.82
CA LYS A 436 2.69 -23.26 -15.95
C LYS A 436 3.76 -22.18 -15.78
N HIS A 437 4.30 -21.70 -16.89
CA HIS A 437 5.28 -20.61 -16.95
C HIS A 437 4.57 -19.30 -17.32
N PHE A 438 4.93 -18.19 -16.67
CA PHE A 438 4.51 -16.84 -17.05
C PHE A 438 5.74 -16.02 -17.45
N VAL A 439 5.67 -15.33 -18.59
CA VAL A 439 6.70 -14.38 -19.04
C VAL A 439 6.05 -13.00 -19.07
N PRO A 440 6.51 -12.03 -18.25
CA PRO A 440 5.96 -10.69 -18.29
C PRO A 440 6.31 -10.01 -19.61
N SER A 441 5.42 -9.17 -20.11
CA SER A 441 5.61 -8.40 -21.32
C SER A 441 5.13 -6.96 -21.11
N VAL A 442 5.89 -6.01 -21.65
CA VAL A 442 5.51 -4.60 -21.68
C VAL A 442 4.84 -4.31 -23.02
N THR A 443 3.69 -3.64 -22.98
CA THR A 443 2.96 -3.20 -24.17
C THR A 443 2.42 -1.81 -23.90
N PHE A 444 2.63 -0.91 -24.87
CA PHE A 444 2.16 0.47 -24.82
C PHE A 444 1.50 0.82 -26.15
N GLU A 445 0.20 1.12 -26.09
CA GLU A 445 -0.68 1.50 -27.18
C GLU A 445 -1.09 2.98 -27.09
N GLY A 446 -0.60 3.71 -26.07
CA GLY A 446 -0.86 5.14 -25.89
C GLY A 446 -0.16 6.03 -26.91
N PHE A 447 -0.58 7.29 -26.97
CA PHE A 447 -0.02 8.32 -27.84
C PHE A 447 0.81 9.32 -27.03
N ASP A 448 2.03 9.63 -27.49
CA ASP A 448 2.95 10.56 -26.79
C ASP A 448 2.74 12.04 -27.20
N VAL A 449 1.62 12.38 -27.87
CA VAL A 449 1.38 13.75 -28.39
C VAL A 449 0.43 14.50 -27.46
N LYS A 450 0.98 15.47 -26.70
CA LYS A 450 0.16 16.43 -25.95
C LYS A 450 -0.40 17.50 -26.90
N PRO A 451 -1.72 17.77 -26.91
CA PRO A 451 -2.27 18.89 -27.65
C PRO A 451 -1.84 20.22 -27.01
N THR A 452 -1.81 21.29 -27.82
CA THR A 452 -1.50 22.64 -27.33
C THR A 452 -2.66 23.27 -26.55
N THR A 453 -3.89 22.80 -26.80
CA THR A 453 -5.11 23.20 -26.10
C THR A 453 -6.03 22.00 -25.92
N TYR A 454 -6.69 21.90 -24.77
CA TYR A 454 -7.62 20.83 -24.42
C TYR A 454 -9.08 21.31 -24.52
N ALA A 455 -9.97 20.39 -24.88
CA ALA A 455 -11.40 20.66 -24.90
C ALA A 455 -11.94 20.84 -23.48
N THR A 456 -12.68 21.92 -23.23
CA THR A 456 -13.22 22.30 -21.93
C THR A 456 -14.70 21.98 -21.75
N ARG A 457 -15.37 21.51 -22.82
CA ARG A 457 -16.82 21.24 -22.86
C ARG A 457 -17.08 19.89 -23.49
N ASN A 458 -17.99 19.10 -22.91
CA ASN A 458 -18.37 17.77 -23.39
C ASN A 458 -17.15 16.85 -23.67
N CYS A 459 -16.07 17.02 -22.90
CA CYS A 459 -14.83 16.29 -23.06
C CYS A 459 -14.81 14.97 -22.27
N TYR A 460 -15.96 14.52 -21.76
CA TYR A 460 -16.12 13.30 -20.96
C TYR A 460 -17.16 12.39 -21.60
N PRO A 461 -17.09 11.07 -21.35
CA PRO A 461 -18.05 10.12 -21.90
C PRO A 461 -19.46 10.37 -21.34
N VAL A 462 -20.48 10.29 -22.21
CA VAL A 462 -21.90 10.37 -21.84
C VAL A 462 -22.54 9.01 -22.05
N GLN A 463 -23.22 8.51 -21.02
CA GLN A 463 -23.89 7.21 -21.08
C GLN A 463 -25.29 7.27 -21.66
N SER A 464 -25.75 6.13 -22.16
CA SER A 464 -27.16 5.95 -22.50
C SER A 464 -28.02 5.89 -21.22
N ASN A 465 -29.24 6.41 -21.29
CA ASN A 465 -30.18 6.34 -20.16
C ASN A 465 -30.48 4.88 -19.74
N ASP A 466 -30.52 3.95 -20.69
CA ASP A 466 -30.77 2.53 -20.42
C ASP A 466 -29.64 1.92 -19.57
N THR A 467 -28.39 2.29 -19.85
CA THR A 467 -27.21 1.84 -19.07
C THR A 467 -27.26 2.41 -17.65
N ILE A 468 -27.55 3.71 -17.51
CA ILE A 468 -27.71 4.38 -16.21
C ILE A 468 -28.79 3.68 -15.38
N ASP A 469 -29.98 3.47 -15.95
CA ASP A 469 -31.12 2.84 -15.28
C ASP A 469 -30.80 1.41 -14.81
N LEU A 470 -30.09 0.63 -15.62
CA LEU A 470 -29.68 -0.73 -15.27
C LEU A 470 -28.73 -0.75 -14.06
N LEU A 471 -27.75 0.15 -14.06
CA LEU A 471 -26.75 0.24 -12.99
C LEU A 471 -27.37 0.78 -11.71
N ASP A 472 -28.26 1.74 -11.83
CA ASP A 472 -29.01 2.28 -10.69
C ASP A 472 -29.85 1.18 -10.02
N GLN A 473 -30.51 0.32 -10.81
CA GLN A 473 -31.22 -0.85 -10.27
C GLN A 473 -30.29 -1.85 -9.59
N ARG A 474 -29.10 -2.10 -10.15
CA ARG A 474 -28.09 -2.99 -9.55
C ARG A 474 -27.56 -2.41 -8.23
N LEU A 475 -27.28 -1.11 -8.18
CA LEU A 475 -26.84 -0.40 -6.97
C LEU A 475 -27.94 -0.37 -5.90
N ASP A 476 -29.20 -0.09 -6.27
CA ASP A 476 -30.33 -0.11 -5.33
C ASP A 476 -30.51 -1.50 -4.71
N LYS A 477 -30.32 -2.56 -5.50
CA LYS A 477 -30.31 -3.93 -4.99
C LYS A 477 -29.16 -4.16 -3.99
N LEU A 478 -27.94 -3.77 -4.34
CA LEU A 478 -26.77 -3.92 -3.46
C LEU A 478 -26.92 -3.16 -2.14
N ILE A 479 -27.38 -1.90 -2.20
CA ILE A 479 -27.63 -1.06 -1.02
C ILE A 479 -28.68 -1.72 -0.13
N LYS A 480 -29.77 -2.22 -0.73
CA LYS A 480 -30.85 -2.90 0.01
C LYS A 480 -30.39 -4.21 0.67
N GLU A 481 -29.49 -4.95 0.04
CA GLU A 481 -28.96 -6.23 0.55
C GLU A 481 -27.82 -6.03 1.57
N THR A 482 -27.20 -4.85 1.60
CA THR A 482 -26.11 -4.51 2.52
C THR A 482 -26.63 -4.42 3.95
N SER A 483 -26.27 -5.40 4.79
CA SER A 483 -26.62 -5.38 6.20
C SER A 483 -25.70 -4.44 6.98
N LEU A 484 -26.28 -3.35 7.49
CA LEU A 484 -25.59 -2.36 8.33
C LEU A 484 -25.67 -2.70 9.83
N THR A 485 -26.23 -3.86 10.19
CA THR A 485 -26.48 -4.28 11.56
C THR A 485 -25.21 -4.23 12.41
N VAL A 486 -25.31 -3.60 13.58
CA VAL A 486 -24.23 -3.55 14.57
C VAL A 486 -24.72 -4.24 15.85
N PRO A 487 -24.10 -5.36 16.27
CA PRO A 487 -24.44 -6.02 17.51
C PRO A 487 -24.26 -5.12 18.72
N LYS A 488 -25.08 -5.34 19.76
CA LYS A 488 -25.09 -4.52 20.99
C LYS A 488 -23.73 -4.52 21.69
N HIS A 489 -23.11 -5.70 21.77
CA HIS A 489 -21.79 -5.88 22.36
C HIS A 489 -20.77 -6.19 21.27
N ARG A 490 -19.60 -5.55 21.32
CA ARG A 490 -18.54 -5.81 20.34
C ARG A 490 -17.91 -7.18 20.58
N VAL A 491 -17.53 -7.47 21.83
CA VAL A 491 -16.89 -8.73 22.21
C VAL A 491 -17.58 -9.27 23.44
N CYS A 492 -17.95 -10.55 23.44
CA CYS A 492 -18.32 -11.28 24.65
C CYS A 492 -17.15 -12.13 25.16
N PHE A 493 -17.20 -12.52 26.44
CA PHE A 493 -16.22 -13.46 26.98
C PHE A 493 -16.86 -14.42 27.98
N ILE A 494 -16.27 -15.62 28.08
CA ILE A 494 -16.58 -16.58 29.14
C ILE A 494 -15.32 -17.01 29.85
N TYR A 495 -15.42 -17.04 31.18
CA TYR A 495 -14.46 -17.61 32.11
C TYR A 495 -15.23 -18.12 33.33
N ASP A 496 -14.94 -19.35 33.75
CA ASP A 496 -15.50 -19.95 34.97
C ASP A 496 -14.40 -20.68 35.74
N GLU A 497 -14.24 -20.33 37.01
CA GLU A 497 -13.22 -20.91 37.90
C GLU A 497 -13.43 -22.41 38.14
N ARG A 498 -14.65 -22.95 37.97
CA ARG A 498 -14.93 -24.38 38.11
C ARG A 498 -14.16 -25.21 37.08
N MET A 499 -13.86 -24.66 35.91
CA MET A 499 -12.97 -25.31 34.93
C MET A 499 -11.57 -25.53 35.50
N ALA A 500 -11.11 -24.75 36.50
CA ALA A 500 -9.82 -24.90 37.17
C ALA A 500 -9.75 -26.13 38.11
N LEU A 501 -10.88 -26.79 38.39
CA LEU A 501 -10.92 -27.99 39.24
C LEU A 501 -10.29 -29.22 38.55
N HIS A 502 -10.35 -29.28 37.22
CA HIS A 502 -9.63 -30.31 36.46
C HIS A 502 -8.12 -30.15 36.64
N ARG A 503 -7.40 -31.14 37.16
CA ARG A 503 -5.94 -31.04 37.37
C ARG A 503 -5.27 -32.40 37.41
N ASN A 504 -3.99 -32.44 37.06
CA ASN A 504 -3.17 -33.65 37.28
C ASN A 504 -2.78 -33.73 38.76
N VAL A 505 -3.40 -34.66 39.49
CA VAL A 505 -3.16 -34.85 40.93
C VAL A 505 -1.79 -35.47 41.20
N ASN A 506 -1.25 -36.22 40.25
CA ASN A 506 0.01 -36.95 40.40
C ASN A 506 1.22 -36.10 39.97
N GLU A 507 1.02 -35.14 39.06
CA GLU A 507 2.07 -34.28 38.51
C GLU A 507 1.67 -32.78 38.56
N PRO A 508 1.98 -32.06 39.65
CA PRO A 508 1.64 -30.65 39.79
C PRO A 508 2.28 -29.73 38.75
N GLY A 509 3.37 -30.18 38.12
CA GLY A 509 4.11 -29.45 37.07
C GLY A 509 3.60 -29.70 35.65
N HIS A 510 2.52 -30.47 35.49
CA HIS A 510 1.97 -30.82 34.18
C HIS A 510 1.65 -29.54 33.36
N PRO A 511 1.95 -29.51 32.04
CA PRO A 511 1.79 -28.32 31.21
C PRO A 511 0.33 -27.84 31.11
N GLU A 512 -0.62 -28.75 30.89
CA GLU A 512 -2.06 -28.43 30.99
C GLU A 512 -2.44 -28.34 32.48
N ARG A 513 -2.41 -27.11 33.01
CA ARG A 513 -2.64 -26.81 34.42
C ARG A 513 -3.70 -25.72 34.61
N PRO A 514 -4.42 -25.71 35.74
CA PRO A 514 -5.43 -24.70 36.05
C PRO A 514 -4.96 -23.25 35.91
N ALA A 515 -3.68 -22.99 36.20
CA ALA A 515 -3.09 -21.66 36.14
C ALA A 515 -3.22 -20.99 34.75
N ARG A 516 -3.37 -21.77 33.67
CA ARG A 516 -3.50 -21.26 32.30
C ARG A 516 -4.65 -20.27 32.14
N ILE A 517 -5.87 -20.70 32.49
CA ILE A 517 -7.07 -19.87 32.37
C ILE A 517 -7.09 -18.74 33.40
N THR A 518 -6.56 -18.96 34.61
CA THR A 518 -6.51 -17.91 35.63
C THR A 518 -5.53 -16.80 35.25
N SER A 519 -4.38 -17.13 34.65
CA SER A 519 -3.40 -16.15 34.20
C SER A 519 -3.92 -15.35 33.00
N ILE A 520 -4.59 -15.99 32.05
CA ILE A 520 -5.27 -15.29 30.94
C ILE A 520 -6.30 -14.31 31.50
N TYR A 521 -7.19 -14.78 32.37
CA TYR A 521 -8.22 -13.94 32.99
C TYR A 521 -7.61 -12.73 33.73
N GLN A 522 -6.56 -12.96 34.52
CA GLN A 522 -5.84 -11.89 35.22
C GLN A 522 -5.21 -10.88 34.26
N LYS A 523 -4.63 -11.34 33.14
CA LYS A 523 -4.02 -10.44 32.15
C LYS A 523 -5.05 -9.62 31.39
N LEU A 524 -6.18 -10.23 31.01
CA LEU A 524 -7.32 -9.52 30.41
C LEU A 524 -7.88 -8.45 31.37
N LEU A 525 -7.94 -8.75 32.67
CA LEU A 525 -8.31 -7.77 33.70
C LEU A 525 -7.24 -6.65 33.80
N GLU A 526 -5.97 -7.01 33.83
CA GLU A 526 -4.84 -6.07 33.94
C GLU A 526 -4.79 -5.07 32.77
N TYR A 527 -5.16 -5.50 31.57
CA TYR A 527 -5.20 -4.70 30.35
C TYR A 527 -6.55 -3.96 30.15
N GLY A 528 -7.47 -4.01 31.12
CA GLY A 528 -8.78 -3.36 31.02
C GLY A 528 -9.65 -3.89 29.87
N VAL A 529 -9.42 -5.14 29.44
CA VAL A 529 -10.18 -5.78 28.36
C VAL A 529 -11.54 -6.24 28.88
N LEU A 530 -11.57 -6.87 30.06
CA LEU A 530 -12.82 -7.44 30.59
C LEU A 530 -13.91 -6.38 30.82
N ASP A 531 -13.53 -5.17 31.24
CA ASP A 531 -14.47 -4.06 31.47
C ASP A 531 -15.16 -3.57 30.19
N ARG A 532 -14.59 -3.90 29.02
CA ARG A 532 -15.10 -3.53 27.70
C ARG A 532 -15.77 -4.69 26.97
N CYS A 533 -15.80 -5.88 27.57
CA CYS A 533 -16.41 -7.07 27.01
C CYS A 533 -17.70 -7.44 27.75
N HIS A 534 -18.62 -8.10 27.05
CA HIS A 534 -19.83 -8.65 27.63
C HIS A 534 -19.55 -10.01 28.28
N ARG A 535 -19.61 -10.08 29.61
CA ARG A 535 -19.45 -11.35 30.33
C ARG A 535 -20.71 -12.20 30.14
N LEU A 536 -20.54 -13.42 29.66
CA LEU A 536 -21.61 -14.43 29.65
C LEU A 536 -21.40 -15.44 30.79
N ASP A 537 -22.49 -16.09 31.19
CA ASP A 537 -22.45 -17.17 32.17
C ASP A 537 -22.07 -18.49 31.50
N ALA A 538 -21.17 -19.24 32.13
CA ALA A 538 -20.83 -20.59 31.67
C ALA A 538 -21.97 -21.56 31.99
N ARG A 539 -22.24 -22.48 31.05
CA ARG A 539 -23.19 -23.58 31.22
C ARG A 539 -22.53 -24.91 30.90
N ASP A 540 -23.14 -25.97 31.38
CA ASP A 540 -22.78 -27.33 30.97
C ASP A 540 -23.30 -27.58 29.55
N ALA A 541 -22.54 -28.33 28.75
CA ALA A 541 -23.05 -28.91 27.52
C ALA A 541 -24.07 -30.00 27.84
N ASP A 542 -25.22 -29.96 27.17
CA ASP A 542 -26.23 -31.00 27.29
C ASP A 542 -25.76 -32.28 26.62
N ARG A 543 -26.23 -33.43 27.11
CA ARG A 543 -25.87 -34.73 26.53
C ARG A 543 -26.22 -34.82 25.04
N GLU A 544 -27.36 -34.25 24.64
CA GLU A 544 -27.79 -34.23 23.24
C GLU A 544 -26.85 -33.39 22.34
N GLU A 545 -26.26 -32.33 22.87
CA GLU A 545 -25.26 -31.52 22.15
C GLU A 545 -23.98 -32.34 21.94
N LEU A 546 -23.52 -33.09 22.96
CA LEU A 546 -22.36 -33.97 22.85
C LEU A 546 -22.55 -35.09 21.82
N LEU A 547 -23.77 -35.66 21.75
CA LEU A 547 -24.11 -36.74 20.83
C LEU A 547 -24.03 -36.35 19.35
N TRP A 548 -23.95 -35.06 19.01
CA TRP A 548 -23.76 -34.62 17.64
C TRP A 548 -22.42 -35.07 17.04
N LEU A 549 -21.41 -35.28 17.88
CA LEU A 549 -20.04 -35.61 17.45
C LEU A 549 -19.44 -36.81 18.19
N HIS A 550 -19.88 -37.07 19.41
CA HIS A 550 -19.32 -38.12 20.26
C HIS A 550 -20.29 -39.30 20.42
N LYS A 551 -19.76 -40.53 20.43
CA LYS A 551 -20.55 -41.74 20.62
C LYS A 551 -21.11 -41.79 22.04
N ALA A 552 -22.34 -42.30 22.16
CA ALA A 552 -23.03 -42.45 23.44
C ALA A 552 -22.20 -43.21 24.49
N ASP A 553 -21.62 -44.34 24.11
CA ASP A 553 -20.82 -45.18 25.02
C ASP A 553 -19.57 -44.44 25.54
N TYR A 554 -18.94 -43.62 24.69
CA TYR A 554 -17.78 -42.80 25.08
C TYR A 554 -18.19 -41.69 26.05
N ILE A 555 -19.29 -40.98 25.78
CA ILE A 555 -19.83 -39.96 26.69
C ILE A 555 -20.13 -40.58 28.06
N ASP A 556 -20.79 -41.74 28.07
CA ASP A 556 -21.16 -42.45 29.30
C ASP A 556 -19.91 -42.95 30.06
N GLU A 557 -18.85 -43.36 29.35
CA GLU A 557 -17.55 -43.73 29.94
C GLU A 557 -16.90 -42.54 30.66
N ILE A 558 -16.77 -41.39 29.99
CA ILE A 558 -16.20 -40.17 30.59
C ILE A 558 -17.10 -39.67 31.73
N ALA A 559 -18.42 -39.70 31.58
CA ALA A 559 -19.37 -39.34 32.63
C ALA A 559 -19.19 -40.22 33.88
N ALA A 560 -18.94 -41.52 33.69
CA ALA A 560 -18.68 -42.44 34.79
C ALA A 560 -17.37 -42.17 35.53
N THR A 561 -16.48 -41.29 35.05
CA THR A 561 -15.28 -40.86 35.79
C THR A 561 -15.61 -39.92 36.96
N ALA A 562 -16.75 -39.22 36.89
CA ALA A 562 -17.13 -38.21 37.86
C ALA A 562 -17.19 -38.77 39.29
N GLY A 563 -16.52 -38.11 40.24
CA GLY A 563 -16.52 -38.49 41.66
C GLY A 563 -15.82 -39.81 42.01
N LYS A 564 -15.21 -40.51 41.04
CA LYS A 564 -14.43 -41.74 41.33
C LYS A 564 -13.14 -41.41 42.09
N LYS A 565 -12.63 -42.39 42.84
CA LYS A 565 -11.35 -42.26 43.54
C LYS A 565 -10.20 -42.15 42.53
N GLN A 566 -9.21 -41.29 42.82
CA GLN A 566 -8.04 -41.07 41.96
C GLN A 566 -7.32 -42.37 41.58
N SER A 567 -7.24 -43.36 42.47
CA SER A 567 -6.62 -44.66 42.17
C SER A 567 -7.29 -45.41 41.01
N THR A 568 -8.62 -45.28 40.88
CA THR A 568 -9.38 -45.88 39.78
C THR A 568 -9.19 -45.08 38.49
N LEU A 569 -9.16 -43.75 38.60
CA LEU A 569 -8.94 -42.85 37.47
C LEU A 569 -7.54 -43.05 36.86
N ASN A 570 -6.50 -43.16 37.68
CA ASN A 570 -5.14 -43.46 37.25
C ASN A 570 -5.03 -44.77 36.43
N HIS A 571 -5.97 -45.71 36.58
CA HIS A 571 -6.01 -46.93 35.77
C HIS A 571 -6.65 -46.68 34.41
N LEU A 572 -7.75 -45.92 34.38
CA LEU A 572 -8.45 -45.52 33.16
C LEU A 572 -7.58 -44.60 32.29
N GLU A 573 -6.86 -43.65 32.89
CA GLU A 573 -5.92 -42.75 32.20
C GLU A 573 -4.93 -43.48 31.30
N ARG A 574 -4.45 -44.66 31.73
CA ARG A 574 -3.46 -45.47 30.99
C ARG A 574 -4.00 -46.06 29.70
N GLN A 575 -5.30 -46.00 29.48
CA GLN A 575 -5.96 -46.48 28.27
C GLN A 575 -5.96 -45.42 27.16
N TYR A 576 -5.67 -44.16 27.49
CA TYR A 576 -5.68 -43.03 26.57
C TYR A 576 -4.26 -42.47 26.35
N GLY A 577 -4.04 -41.84 25.19
CA GLY A 577 -2.78 -41.15 24.90
C GLY A 577 -2.74 -39.75 25.47
N SER A 578 -1.80 -39.49 26.39
CA SER A 578 -1.56 -38.15 26.97
C SER A 578 -2.80 -37.53 27.61
N ILE A 579 -3.51 -38.30 28.44
CA ILE A 579 -4.68 -37.86 29.22
C ILE A 579 -4.41 -38.05 30.71
N PHE A 580 -4.89 -37.10 31.53
CA PHE A 580 -5.00 -37.24 32.97
C PHE A 580 -6.44 -36.93 33.41
N ILE A 581 -6.93 -37.63 34.42
CA ILE A 581 -8.33 -37.58 34.86
C ILE A 581 -8.36 -37.37 36.37
N CYS A 582 -9.21 -36.46 36.82
CA CYS A 582 -9.50 -36.25 38.23
C CYS A 582 -11.03 -36.30 38.43
N PRO A 583 -11.53 -36.37 39.68
CA PRO A 583 -12.96 -36.51 39.95
C PRO A 583 -13.84 -35.44 39.30
N GLU A 584 -13.28 -34.25 39.04
CA GLU A 584 -13.95 -33.09 38.45
C GLU A 584 -13.76 -32.94 36.93
N THR A 585 -13.00 -33.85 36.28
CA THR A 585 -12.69 -33.76 34.84
C THR A 585 -13.94 -33.68 33.97
N TYR A 586 -14.92 -34.58 34.18
CA TYR A 586 -16.14 -34.60 33.36
C TYR A 586 -16.90 -33.27 33.46
N GLN A 587 -17.09 -32.75 34.68
CA GLN A 587 -17.78 -31.47 34.90
C GLN A 587 -17.04 -30.31 34.24
N ALA A 588 -15.72 -30.26 34.35
CA ALA A 588 -14.93 -29.21 33.69
C ALA A 588 -15.03 -29.30 32.16
N ALA A 589 -15.03 -30.51 31.59
CA ALA A 589 -15.20 -30.73 30.16
C ALA A 589 -16.59 -30.31 29.66
N LEU A 590 -17.66 -30.58 30.42
CA LEU A 590 -19.01 -30.09 30.13
C LEU A 590 -19.07 -28.56 30.13
N LEU A 591 -18.47 -27.92 31.13
CA LEU A 591 -18.41 -26.45 31.22
C LEU A 591 -17.62 -25.84 30.06
N SER A 592 -16.50 -26.47 29.68
CA SER A 592 -15.67 -26.01 28.57
C SER A 592 -16.45 -26.03 27.25
N ALA A 593 -17.09 -27.17 26.94
CA ALA A 593 -17.90 -27.32 25.75
C ALA A 593 -19.10 -26.37 25.75
N GLY A 594 -19.89 -26.36 26.83
CA GLY A 594 -21.10 -25.52 26.93
C GLY A 594 -20.81 -24.02 26.90
N SER A 595 -19.65 -23.59 27.43
CA SER A 595 -19.18 -22.21 27.30
C SER A 595 -18.91 -21.84 25.84
N SER A 596 -18.26 -22.71 25.06
CA SER A 596 -18.04 -22.48 23.63
C SER A 596 -19.35 -22.34 22.86
N LEU A 597 -20.35 -23.16 23.18
CA LEU A 597 -21.70 -23.05 22.58
C LEU A 597 -22.38 -21.73 22.94
N GLN A 598 -22.26 -21.29 24.20
CA GLN A 598 -22.86 -20.05 24.68
C GLN A 598 -22.26 -18.80 24.02
N ILE A 599 -20.95 -18.81 23.70
CA ILE A 599 -20.32 -17.74 22.91
C ILE A 599 -20.92 -17.68 21.51
N VAL A 600 -21.02 -18.83 20.83
CA VAL A 600 -21.61 -18.91 19.49
C VAL A 600 -23.07 -18.47 19.50
N GLU A 601 -23.85 -18.84 20.51
CA GLU A 601 -25.23 -18.38 20.68
C GLU A 601 -25.33 -16.85 20.78
N SER A 602 -24.50 -16.22 21.62
CA SER A 602 -24.51 -14.75 21.76
C SER A 602 -24.10 -14.06 20.45
N ILE A 603 -23.19 -14.66 19.66
CA ILE A 603 -22.77 -14.13 18.36
C ILE A 603 -23.89 -14.24 17.32
N LEU A 604 -24.50 -15.43 17.17
CA LEU A 604 -25.47 -15.71 16.12
C LEU A 604 -26.85 -15.12 16.40
N SER A 605 -27.21 -14.93 17.67
CA SER A 605 -28.41 -14.18 18.07
C SER A 605 -28.27 -12.65 17.88
N GLY A 606 -27.08 -12.15 17.54
CA GLY A 606 -26.80 -10.73 17.33
C GLY A 606 -26.62 -9.92 18.63
N GLU A 607 -26.54 -10.58 19.78
CA GLU A 607 -26.23 -9.92 21.05
C GLU A 607 -24.79 -9.40 21.07
N SER A 608 -23.85 -10.23 20.59
CA SER A 608 -22.43 -9.92 20.51
C SER A 608 -21.94 -10.04 19.06
N ARG A 609 -20.91 -9.29 18.68
CA ARG A 609 -20.30 -9.42 17.34
C ARG A 609 -19.32 -10.58 17.30
N SER A 610 -18.42 -10.65 18.28
CA SER A 610 -17.38 -11.66 18.41
C SER A 610 -17.24 -12.11 19.87
N GLY A 611 -16.39 -13.10 20.14
CA GLY A 611 -16.19 -13.56 21.51
C GLY A 611 -14.91 -14.34 21.78
N ILE A 612 -14.53 -14.39 23.05
CA ILE A 612 -13.36 -15.15 23.54
C ILE A 612 -13.78 -16.17 24.62
N GLY A 613 -13.39 -17.42 24.44
CA GLY A 613 -13.60 -18.51 25.39
C GLY A 613 -12.30 -18.81 26.13
N VAL A 614 -12.20 -18.37 27.39
CA VAL A 614 -11.10 -18.74 28.29
C VAL A 614 -11.47 -20.06 28.97
N VAL A 615 -11.49 -21.12 28.18
CA VAL A 615 -12.06 -22.43 28.53
C VAL A 615 -10.98 -23.50 28.71
N ARG A 616 -11.25 -24.51 29.54
CA ARG A 616 -10.43 -25.73 29.68
C ARG A 616 -11.25 -26.87 30.30
N PRO A 617 -10.93 -28.15 30.05
CA PRO A 617 -9.86 -28.69 29.20
C PRO A 617 -10.03 -28.39 27.69
N PRO A 618 -8.96 -28.47 26.88
CA PRO A 618 -9.02 -28.27 25.43
C PRO A 618 -9.86 -29.37 24.74
N GLY A 619 -10.06 -29.23 23.42
CA GLY A 619 -10.94 -30.09 22.63
C GLY A 619 -10.43 -30.57 21.28
N HIS A 620 -9.52 -29.88 20.59
CA HIS A 620 -9.25 -30.15 19.16
C HIS A 620 -8.72 -31.56 18.81
N HIS A 621 -8.11 -32.27 19.77
CA HIS A 621 -7.67 -33.66 19.61
C HIS A 621 -8.73 -34.71 19.92
N ALA A 622 -9.83 -34.34 20.60
CA ALA A 622 -10.86 -35.28 21.01
C ALA A 622 -11.59 -35.84 19.78
N GLU A 623 -11.64 -37.16 19.69
CA GLU A 623 -12.29 -37.88 18.60
C GLU A 623 -13.72 -38.27 18.96
N CYS A 624 -14.43 -38.92 18.04
CA CYS A 624 -15.82 -39.31 18.26
C CYS A 624 -15.96 -40.32 19.42
N ASP A 625 -14.94 -41.10 19.72
CA ASP A 625 -14.98 -42.17 20.72
C ASP A 625 -13.71 -42.31 21.56
N GLU A 626 -12.80 -41.34 21.51
CA GLU A 626 -11.53 -41.38 22.25
C GLU A 626 -11.10 -39.99 22.75
N ALA A 627 -10.65 -39.96 24.01
CA ALA A 627 -9.97 -38.80 24.60
C ALA A 627 -8.49 -38.83 24.25
N TYR A 628 -7.91 -37.70 23.86
CA TYR A 628 -6.54 -37.66 23.39
C TYR A 628 -5.90 -36.29 23.61
N GLY A 629 -4.60 -36.23 23.93
CA GLY A 629 -3.85 -34.97 23.98
C GLY A 629 -4.49 -33.91 24.88
N PHE A 630 -4.85 -34.29 26.11
CA PHE A 630 -5.58 -33.46 27.09
C PHE A 630 -7.05 -33.14 26.76
N CYS A 631 -7.55 -33.56 25.59
CA CYS A 631 -8.88 -33.24 25.09
C CYS A 631 -9.90 -34.35 25.39
N PHE A 632 -11.09 -33.97 25.87
CA PHE A 632 -12.17 -34.90 26.22
C PHE A 632 -13.37 -34.78 25.27
N PHE A 633 -13.87 -33.56 25.07
CA PHE A 633 -14.90 -33.25 24.09
C PHE A 633 -14.38 -32.19 23.15
N ASN A 634 -14.76 -32.26 21.88
CA ASN A 634 -14.23 -31.34 20.87
C ASN A 634 -15.00 -30.02 20.91
N ASN A 635 -14.58 -29.11 21.81
CA ASN A 635 -15.27 -27.85 22.10
C ASN A 635 -15.53 -27.02 20.82
N THR A 636 -14.52 -26.88 19.96
CA THR A 636 -14.61 -26.10 18.73
C THR A 636 -15.50 -26.76 17.68
N ALA A 637 -15.40 -28.09 17.51
CA ALA A 637 -16.28 -28.82 16.60
C ALA A 637 -17.74 -28.82 17.08
N LEU A 638 -17.98 -28.97 18.39
CA LEU A 638 -19.32 -28.85 18.97
C LEU A 638 -19.91 -27.46 18.74
N ALA A 639 -19.10 -26.41 18.86
CA ALA A 639 -19.52 -25.04 18.55
C ALA A 639 -19.92 -24.87 17.07
N ALA A 640 -19.19 -25.50 16.14
CA ALA A 640 -19.57 -25.53 14.73
C ALA A 640 -20.89 -26.31 14.52
N LYS A 641 -21.05 -27.48 15.14
CA LYS A 641 -22.30 -28.25 15.04
C LYS A 641 -23.48 -27.52 15.66
N TYR A 642 -23.30 -26.84 16.78
CA TYR A 642 -24.35 -25.99 17.36
C TYR A 642 -24.81 -24.91 16.38
N ALA A 643 -23.89 -24.23 15.70
CA ALA A 643 -24.23 -23.25 14.66
C ALA A 643 -25.00 -23.89 13.48
N ILE A 644 -24.66 -25.12 13.08
CA ILE A 644 -25.37 -25.86 12.03
C ILE A 644 -26.78 -26.26 12.49
N GLU A 645 -26.90 -26.93 13.64
CA GLU A 645 -28.16 -27.54 14.08
C GLU A 645 -29.14 -26.49 14.62
N MET A 646 -28.66 -25.47 15.35
CA MET A 646 -29.51 -24.48 16.01
C MET A 646 -29.76 -23.23 15.17
N HIS A 647 -28.78 -22.84 14.34
CA HIS A 647 -28.83 -21.61 13.54
C HIS A 647 -28.83 -21.84 12.03
N GLN A 648 -28.77 -23.10 11.57
CA GLN A 648 -28.86 -23.48 10.15
C GLN A 648 -27.77 -22.83 9.29
N LEU A 649 -26.57 -22.65 9.85
CA LEU A 649 -25.43 -22.16 9.07
C LEU A 649 -24.98 -23.23 8.08
N GLU A 650 -24.63 -22.78 6.88
CA GLU A 650 -24.17 -23.63 5.78
C GLU A 650 -22.67 -23.51 5.56
N ARG A 651 -22.02 -22.48 6.11
CA ARG A 651 -20.59 -22.22 5.89
C ARG A 651 -19.91 -21.72 7.16
N ILE A 652 -19.05 -22.56 7.73
CA ILE A 652 -18.30 -22.27 8.95
C ILE A 652 -16.82 -22.46 8.65
N LEU A 653 -16.01 -21.44 8.95
CA LEU A 653 -14.55 -21.54 8.86
C LEU A 653 -14.00 -21.87 10.24
N ILE A 654 -13.25 -22.96 10.35
CA ILE A 654 -12.45 -23.29 11.54
C ILE A 654 -10.98 -23.07 11.22
N ILE A 655 -10.34 -22.15 11.93
CA ILE A 655 -8.89 -21.95 11.90
C ILE A 655 -8.29 -22.57 13.17
N ASP A 656 -7.45 -23.57 13.01
CA ASP A 656 -6.63 -24.14 14.08
C ASP A 656 -5.18 -23.64 13.92
N TRP A 657 -4.78 -22.75 14.82
CA TRP A 657 -3.40 -22.24 14.88
C TRP A 657 -2.62 -22.83 16.07
N ASP A 658 -3.17 -23.84 16.74
CA ASP A 658 -2.43 -24.66 17.68
C ASP A 658 -1.24 -25.31 16.97
N VAL A 659 -0.11 -25.43 17.65
CA VAL A 659 1.08 -26.00 17.04
C VAL A 659 0.91 -27.48 16.69
N HIS A 660 -0.05 -28.16 17.30
CA HIS A 660 -0.42 -29.54 17.00
C HIS A 660 -1.61 -29.56 16.03
N HIS A 661 -1.60 -30.54 15.13
CA HIS A 661 -2.74 -30.76 14.24
C HIS A 661 -3.98 -31.19 15.04
N GLY A 662 -5.10 -30.46 14.90
CA GLY A 662 -6.41 -30.83 15.43
C GLY A 662 -7.05 -32.02 14.71
N ASN A 663 -6.48 -33.22 14.89
CA ASN A 663 -6.96 -34.47 14.27
C ASN A 663 -8.45 -34.74 14.51
N GLY A 664 -8.95 -34.41 15.71
CA GLY A 664 -10.35 -34.60 16.07
C GLY A 664 -11.28 -33.74 15.21
N ILE A 665 -10.94 -32.44 15.04
CA ILE A 665 -11.71 -31.53 14.19
C ILE A 665 -11.71 -32.01 12.74
N GLN A 666 -10.53 -32.34 12.20
CA GLN A 666 -10.42 -32.80 10.81
C GLN A 666 -11.31 -34.02 10.55
N ARG A 667 -11.19 -35.08 11.35
CA ARG A 667 -11.96 -36.32 11.15
C ARG A 667 -13.46 -36.11 11.27
N MET A 668 -13.91 -35.20 12.14
CA MET A 668 -15.33 -34.90 12.33
C MET A 668 -15.97 -34.21 11.13
N PHE A 669 -15.19 -33.48 10.32
CA PHE A 669 -15.68 -32.69 9.20
C PHE A 669 -15.07 -33.07 7.84
N GLU A 670 -14.28 -34.14 7.78
CA GLU A 670 -13.52 -34.53 6.59
C GLU A 670 -14.36 -34.70 5.32
N GLU A 671 -15.64 -35.09 5.49
CA GLU A 671 -16.62 -35.26 4.42
C GLU A 671 -17.67 -34.13 4.32
N ASP A 672 -17.66 -33.14 5.22
CA ASP A 672 -18.71 -32.11 5.34
C ASP A 672 -18.29 -30.76 4.71
N PRO A 673 -18.82 -30.37 3.54
CA PRO A 673 -18.46 -29.11 2.88
C PRO A 673 -19.00 -27.86 3.62
N ARG A 674 -19.87 -28.03 4.62
CA ARG A 674 -20.36 -26.91 5.44
C ARG A 674 -19.32 -26.37 6.40
N VAL A 675 -18.22 -27.10 6.58
CA VAL A 675 -17.12 -26.69 7.46
C VAL A 675 -15.81 -26.71 6.67
N LEU A 676 -15.20 -25.54 6.50
CA LEU A 676 -13.84 -25.42 6.01
C LEU A 676 -12.89 -25.44 7.21
N TYR A 677 -12.08 -26.49 7.33
CA TYR A 677 -11.07 -26.63 8.37
C TYR A 677 -9.68 -26.29 7.82
N VAL A 678 -8.98 -25.39 8.51
CA VAL A 678 -7.61 -24.98 8.18
C VAL A 678 -6.75 -25.16 9.41
N SER A 679 -5.62 -25.86 9.29
CA SER A 679 -4.68 -26.09 10.40
C SER A 679 -3.28 -25.62 10.04
N LEU A 680 -2.64 -24.85 10.93
CA LEU A 680 -1.22 -24.49 10.85
C LEU A 680 -0.46 -25.14 11.99
N HIS A 681 0.28 -26.21 11.71
CA HIS A 681 0.85 -27.05 12.76
C HIS A 681 2.28 -27.49 12.44
N ARG A 682 3.04 -27.90 13.45
CA ARG A 682 4.32 -28.56 13.28
C ARG A 682 4.11 -30.04 13.00
N PHE A 683 4.51 -30.44 11.80
CA PHE A 683 4.42 -31.82 11.33
C PHE A 683 5.36 -32.78 12.07
N ASP A 684 6.42 -32.28 12.71
CA ASP A 684 7.51 -33.08 13.28
C ASP A 684 7.33 -33.45 14.77
N ILE A 685 6.24 -33.05 15.42
CA ILE A 685 6.02 -33.29 16.87
C ILE A 685 4.77 -34.11 17.18
N PHE A 686 3.78 -34.12 16.29
CA PHE A 686 2.49 -34.80 16.43
C PHE A 686 1.69 -34.60 15.14
N PRO A 687 0.86 -35.53 14.63
CA PRO A 687 0.30 -36.74 15.27
C PRO A 687 1.04 -38.06 14.95
N PHE A 688 0.65 -39.14 15.64
CA PHE A 688 1.15 -40.51 15.47
C PHE A 688 0.94 -41.10 14.05
N LYS A 689 0.10 -40.45 13.24
CA LYS A 689 -0.16 -40.75 11.82
C LYS A 689 0.12 -39.51 10.97
N PRO A 690 1.39 -39.17 10.74
CA PRO A 690 1.76 -37.96 10.01
C PRO A 690 1.11 -37.89 8.62
N GLU A 691 0.81 -39.03 7.99
CA GLU A 691 0.14 -39.10 6.70
C GLU A 691 -1.27 -38.48 6.65
N GLU A 692 -1.96 -38.36 7.80
CA GLU A 692 -3.31 -37.76 7.87
C GLU A 692 -3.28 -36.23 8.05
N SER A 693 -2.13 -35.67 8.40
CA SER A 693 -1.93 -34.23 8.67
C SER A 693 -1.07 -33.53 7.61
N ASP A 694 -0.64 -34.26 6.56
CA ASP A 694 0.21 -33.70 5.50
C ASP A 694 -0.59 -32.75 4.59
N CYS A 695 0.11 -31.87 3.87
CA CYS A 695 -0.45 -30.84 3.00
C CYS A 695 -1.22 -31.39 1.79
N ASN A 696 -1.05 -32.67 1.45
CA ASN A 696 -1.79 -33.35 0.39
C ASN A 696 -3.16 -33.90 0.85
N VAL A 697 -3.44 -33.88 2.15
CA VAL A 697 -4.74 -34.25 2.70
C VAL A 697 -5.68 -33.05 2.57
N VAL A 698 -6.66 -33.18 1.68
CA VAL A 698 -7.56 -32.08 1.29
C VAL A 698 -9.01 -32.31 1.70
N GLY A 699 -9.29 -33.35 2.50
CA GLY A 699 -10.65 -33.82 2.79
C GLY A 699 -11.09 -34.90 1.80
N SER A 700 -12.29 -35.46 2.01
CA SER A 700 -12.79 -36.58 1.22
C SER A 700 -14.29 -36.44 0.88
N GLY A 701 -14.78 -37.23 -0.06
CA GLY A 701 -16.19 -37.19 -0.46
C GLY A 701 -16.64 -35.79 -0.89
N ALA A 702 -17.72 -35.29 -0.28
CA ALA A 702 -18.23 -33.94 -0.52
C ALA A 702 -17.36 -32.84 0.14
N GLY A 703 -16.55 -33.19 1.15
CA GLY A 703 -15.61 -32.31 1.85
C GLY A 703 -14.25 -32.17 1.17
N ALA A 704 -14.04 -32.77 -0.01
CA ALA A 704 -12.79 -32.58 -0.76
C ALA A 704 -12.57 -31.09 -1.13
N GLY A 705 -11.42 -30.55 -0.75
CA GLY A 705 -11.06 -29.13 -0.79
C GLY A 705 -11.30 -28.38 0.52
N PHE A 706 -12.09 -28.91 1.45
CA PHE A 706 -12.50 -28.23 2.69
C PHE A 706 -11.63 -28.58 3.91
N THR A 707 -10.52 -29.27 3.71
CA THR A 707 -9.45 -29.44 4.70
C THR A 707 -8.16 -28.85 4.14
N VAL A 708 -7.53 -27.93 4.86
CA VAL A 708 -6.29 -27.25 4.45
C VAL A 708 -5.24 -27.40 5.54
N ASN A 709 -4.23 -28.24 5.30
CA ASN A 709 -3.14 -28.47 6.25
C ASN A 709 -1.88 -27.70 5.85
N VAL A 710 -1.49 -26.69 6.63
CA VAL A 710 -0.20 -25.99 6.53
C VAL A 710 0.79 -26.64 7.49
N ALA A 711 1.38 -27.75 7.02
CA ALA A 711 2.26 -28.62 7.79
C ALA A 711 3.71 -28.09 7.82
N TRP A 712 4.07 -27.36 8.88
CA TRP A 712 5.43 -26.85 9.07
C TRP A 712 6.41 -28.01 9.35
N PRO A 713 7.48 -28.17 8.54
CA PRO A 713 8.33 -29.37 8.61
C PRO A 713 9.34 -29.32 9.76
N LYS A 714 9.45 -28.19 10.46
CA LYS A 714 10.41 -27.97 11.53
C LYS A 714 9.98 -26.83 12.45
N ARG A 715 10.55 -26.81 13.64
CA ARG A 715 10.45 -25.71 14.61
C ARG A 715 10.95 -24.35 14.08
N GLY A 716 10.58 -23.30 14.78
CA GLY A 716 11.15 -21.95 14.63
C GLY A 716 10.42 -21.04 13.64
N MET A 717 9.29 -21.46 13.09
CA MET A 717 8.39 -20.58 12.34
C MET A 717 7.83 -19.51 13.27
N GLY A 718 7.78 -18.26 12.84
CA GLY A 718 7.27 -17.12 13.62
C GLY A 718 6.23 -16.31 12.85
N ASP A 719 6.11 -15.03 13.20
CA ASP A 719 5.12 -14.12 12.63
C ASP A 719 5.17 -14.08 11.10
N THR A 720 6.36 -13.95 10.51
CA THR A 720 6.51 -13.88 9.04
C THR A 720 5.87 -15.06 8.34
N GLU A 721 6.15 -16.29 8.79
CA GLU A 721 5.64 -17.50 8.12
C GLU A 721 4.13 -17.66 8.28
N TYR A 722 3.60 -17.37 9.47
CA TYR A 722 2.16 -17.46 9.73
C TYR A 722 1.39 -16.39 8.97
N LEU A 723 1.86 -15.14 8.98
CA LEU A 723 1.25 -14.04 8.21
C LEU A 723 1.31 -14.33 6.70
N ALA A 724 2.41 -14.90 6.21
CA ALA A 724 2.50 -15.35 4.82
C ALA A 724 1.50 -16.46 4.49
N ALA A 725 1.31 -17.45 5.35
CA ALA A 725 0.28 -18.47 5.16
C ALA A 725 -1.13 -17.85 5.14
N PHE A 726 -1.40 -16.87 6.01
CA PHE A 726 -2.66 -16.14 6.01
C PHE A 726 -2.90 -15.40 4.69
N GLN A 727 -1.90 -14.66 4.20
CA GLN A 727 -2.02 -13.87 2.97
C GLN A 727 -2.07 -14.72 1.71
N GLN A 728 -1.29 -15.80 1.63
CA GLN A 728 -1.13 -16.60 0.41
C GLN A 728 -2.13 -17.75 0.29
N ILE A 729 -2.71 -18.22 1.40
CA ILE A 729 -3.59 -19.40 1.43
C ILE A 729 -4.92 -19.06 2.11
N ILE A 730 -4.88 -18.66 3.38
CA ILE A 730 -6.07 -18.70 4.24
C ILE A 730 -7.08 -17.63 3.87
N MET A 731 -6.65 -16.36 3.76
CA MET A 731 -7.55 -15.26 3.42
C MET A 731 -8.11 -15.40 2.00
N PRO A 732 -7.32 -15.73 0.95
CA PRO A 732 -7.86 -16.03 -0.38
C PRO A 732 -8.95 -17.10 -0.36
N ILE A 733 -8.68 -18.26 0.27
CA ILE A 733 -9.67 -19.35 0.39
C ILE A 733 -10.88 -18.89 1.19
N ALA A 734 -10.69 -18.20 2.32
CA ALA A 734 -11.77 -17.78 3.20
C ALA A 734 -12.71 -16.77 2.51
N TYR A 735 -12.19 -15.84 1.72
CA TYR A 735 -13.00 -14.92 0.91
C TYR A 735 -13.79 -15.65 -0.18
N GLN A 736 -13.19 -16.66 -0.83
CA GLN A 736 -13.88 -17.50 -1.81
C GLN A 736 -14.92 -18.43 -1.19
N TYR A 737 -14.67 -18.91 0.03
CA TYR A 737 -15.62 -19.72 0.81
C TYR A 737 -16.77 -18.88 1.36
N ASN A 738 -16.51 -17.62 1.73
CA ASN A 738 -17.47 -16.66 2.29
C ASN A 738 -18.20 -17.23 3.53
N PRO A 739 -17.48 -17.44 4.66
CA PRO A 739 -18.04 -18.05 5.86
C PRO A 739 -19.10 -17.16 6.52
N GLN A 740 -20.06 -17.80 7.17
CA GLN A 740 -21.08 -17.13 8.00
C GLN A 740 -20.66 -17.00 9.46
N LEU A 741 -19.69 -17.81 9.90
CA LEU A 741 -19.07 -17.79 11.22
C LEU A 741 -17.61 -18.24 11.09
N VAL A 742 -16.72 -17.60 11.84
CA VAL A 742 -15.32 -18.02 11.99
C VAL A 742 -15.11 -18.50 13.42
N LEU A 743 -14.61 -19.72 13.57
CA LEU A 743 -14.18 -20.30 14.84
C LEU A 743 -12.67 -20.44 14.81
N VAL A 744 -12.00 -20.05 15.88
CA VAL A 744 -10.57 -20.25 16.04
C VAL A 744 -10.35 -21.25 17.17
N ALA A 745 -9.83 -22.43 16.81
CA ALA A 745 -9.23 -23.36 17.75
C ALA A 745 -7.88 -22.77 18.18
N ALA A 746 -7.89 -22.04 19.29
CA ALA A 746 -6.85 -21.09 19.63
C ALA A 746 -5.82 -21.69 20.59
N GLY A 747 -4.88 -22.44 20.03
CA GLY A 747 -3.68 -22.89 20.72
C GLY A 747 -2.57 -21.83 20.72
N PHE A 748 -2.09 -21.45 21.90
CA PHE A 748 -0.96 -20.53 22.04
C PHE A 748 0.36 -21.25 22.33
N ASP A 749 0.45 -22.54 22.00
CA ASP A 749 1.69 -23.32 22.10
C ASP A 749 2.62 -23.14 20.90
N ALA A 750 2.14 -22.58 19.79
CA ALA A 750 3.02 -22.06 18.74
C ALA A 750 3.71 -20.72 19.13
N ALA A 751 3.36 -20.15 20.29
CA ALA A 751 3.91 -18.87 20.75
C ALA A 751 5.40 -18.96 21.12
N GLN A 752 6.09 -17.84 20.98
CA GLN A 752 7.45 -17.69 21.45
C GLN A 752 7.54 -17.99 22.96
N GLY A 753 8.46 -18.86 23.33
CA GLY A 753 8.72 -19.24 24.71
C GLY A 753 7.84 -20.38 25.24
N ASP A 754 6.95 -20.94 24.43
CA ASP A 754 6.21 -22.14 24.80
C ASP A 754 7.14 -23.37 24.94
N PRO A 755 7.00 -24.19 26.00
CA PRO A 755 7.87 -25.33 26.23
C PRO A 755 7.66 -26.50 25.26
N LEU A 756 6.51 -26.59 24.58
CA LEU A 756 6.15 -27.75 23.75
C LEU A 756 6.21 -27.44 22.25
N GLY A 757 5.74 -26.27 21.81
CA GLY A 757 5.58 -26.02 20.38
C GLY A 757 6.83 -25.57 19.63
N GLY A 758 7.77 -24.84 20.25
CA GLY A 758 9.05 -24.48 19.61
C GLY A 758 8.96 -23.58 18.35
N CYS A 759 7.79 -23.04 18.05
CA CYS A 759 7.59 -21.92 17.14
C CYS A 759 7.88 -20.59 17.85
N LYS A 760 7.72 -19.47 17.15
CA LYS A 760 8.12 -18.14 17.59
C LYS A 760 7.08 -17.07 17.27
N ILE A 761 5.79 -17.44 17.29
CA ILE A 761 4.74 -16.46 17.07
C ILE A 761 4.67 -15.52 18.28
N THR A 762 4.68 -14.23 18.03
CA THR A 762 4.57 -13.22 19.07
C THR A 762 3.09 -12.95 19.40
N PRO A 763 2.76 -12.37 20.57
CA PRO A 763 1.40 -11.90 20.83
C PRO A 763 0.86 -10.97 19.74
N GLU A 764 1.73 -10.14 19.16
CA GLU A 764 1.42 -9.24 18.06
C GLU A 764 1.00 -10.01 16.80
N GLY A 765 1.72 -11.09 16.46
CA GLY A 765 1.36 -11.99 15.37
C GLY A 765 -0.06 -12.57 15.51
N TYR A 766 -0.42 -13.03 16.72
CA TYR A 766 -1.79 -13.52 17.00
C TYR A 766 -2.85 -12.42 16.88
N GLY A 767 -2.54 -11.20 17.33
CA GLY A 767 -3.41 -10.04 17.15
C GLY A 767 -3.65 -9.74 15.66
N GLN A 768 -2.60 -9.76 14.84
CA GLN A 768 -2.69 -9.49 13.40
C GLN A 768 -3.49 -10.57 12.66
N MET A 769 -3.26 -11.86 12.96
CA MET A 769 -4.07 -12.95 12.42
C MET A 769 -5.56 -12.78 12.78
N THR A 770 -5.85 -12.39 14.03
CA THR A 770 -7.23 -12.11 14.48
C THR A 770 -7.86 -10.93 13.74
N ASN A 771 -7.08 -9.86 13.50
CA ASN A 771 -7.54 -8.70 12.74
C ASN A 771 -7.94 -9.07 11.31
N MET A 772 -7.12 -9.87 10.61
CA MET A 772 -7.45 -10.34 9.25
C MET A 772 -8.78 -11.10 9.22
N LEU A 773 -9.00 -12.03 10.16
CA LEU A 773 -10.24 -12.82 10.25
C LEU A 773 -11.47 -11.97 10.57
N SER A 774 -11.30 -10.84 11.25
CA SER A 774 -12.40 -9.95 11.65
C SER A 774 -13.12 -9.26 10.48
N SER A 775 -12.50 -9.26 9.29
CA SER A 775 -13.12 -8.78 8.05
C SER A 775 -14.14 -9.76 7.46
N LEU A 776 -14.09 -11.03 7.86
CA LEU A 776 -14.98 -12.10 7.37
C LEU A 776 -16.25 -12.18 8.21
N ALA A 777 -17.31 -12.78 7.67
CA ALA A 777 -18.52 -13.13 8.42
C ALA A 777 -19.15 -11.98 9.22
N GLN A 778 -19.01 -10.72 8.78
CA GLN A 778 -19.41 -9.51 9.54
C GLN A 778 -18.77 -9.43 10.93
N GLY A 779 -17.51 -9.89 11.05
CA GLY A 779 -16.79 -9.92 12.31
C GLY A 779 -17.28 -10.97 13.30
N ARG A 780 -18.11 -11.94 12.86
CA ARG A 780 -18.53 -13.09 13.67
C ARG A 780 -17.38 -14.07 13.84
N VAL A 781 -16.52 -13.76 14.81
CA VAL A 781 -15.32 -14.53 15.16
C VAL A 781 -15.41 -14.98 16.61
N ALA A 782 -15.27 -16.28 16.86
CA ALA A 782 -15.11 -16.83 18.21
C ALA A 782 -13.73 -17.45 18.39
N ILE A 783 -13.00 -17.04 19.43
CA ILE A 783 -11.66 -17.54 19.74
C ILE A 783 -11.76 -18.42 20.98
N LEU A 784 -11.54 -19.73 20.82
CA LEU A 784 -11.76 -20.73 21.85
C LEU A 784 -10.41 -21.34 22.26
N LEU A 785 -10.02 -21.21 23.53
CA LEU A 785 -8.70 -21.65 24.00
C LEU A 785 -8.50 -23.16 23.83
N GLU A 786 -7.40 -23.56 23.18
CA GLU A 786 -6.93 -24.95 23.04
C GLU A 786 -5.61 -25.14 23.81
N GLY A 787 -4.47 -25.35 23.14
CA GLY A 787 -3.14 -25.49 23.74
C GLY A 787 -2.48 -24.19 24.21
N GLY A 788 -1.19 -24.27 24.55
CA GLY A 788 -0.38 -23.16 25.08
C GLY A 788 -0.11 -23.27 26.57
N TYR A 789 1.17 -23.35 26.93
CA TYR A 789 1.63 -23.88 28.22
C TYR A 789 2.63 -22.96 28.95
N ASN A 790 3.16 -21.94 28.27
CA ASN A 790 3.80 -20.80 28.91
C ASN A 790 2.77 -19.75 29.36
N LEU A 791 2.62 -19.56 30.67
CA LEU A 791 1.59 -18.68 31.25
C LEU A 791 1.70 -17.21 30.79
N GLU A 792 2.91 -16.70 30.58
CA GLU A 792 3.10 -15.32 30.10
C GLU A 792 2.68 -15.22 28.63
N SER A 793 3.22 -16.10 27.78
CA SER A 793 2.95 -16.09 26.34
C SER A 793 1.46 -16.26 26.04
N ILE A 794 0.78 -17.24 26.64
CA ILE A 794 -0.65 -17.47 26.40
C ILE A 794 -1.52 -16.28 26.84
N SER A 795 -1.16 -15.65 27.96
CA SER A 795 -1.93 -14.56 28.53
C SER A 795 -1.81 -13.30 27.68
N HIS A 796 -0.60 -13.00 27.22
CA HIS A 796 -0.36 -11.89 26.31
C HIS A 796 -0.98 -12.13 24.92
N SER A 797 -0.83 -13.31 24.34
CA SER A 797 -1.40 -13.63 23.02
C SER A 797 -2.94 -13.59 23.02
N MET A 798 -3.61 -14.21 24.00
CA MET A 798 -5.08 -14.12 24.12
C MET A 798 -5.54 -12.67 24.34
N THR A 799 -4.77 -11.88 25.09
CA THR A 799 -5.06 -10.46 25.29
C THR A 799 -4.95 -9.67 23.99
N MET A 800 -3.95 -9.93 23.14
CA MET A 800 -3.82 -9.29 21.83
C MET A 800 -4.95 -9.69 20.87
N CYS A 801 -5.37 -10.96 20.89
CA CYS A 801 -6.57 -11.41 20.17
C CYS A 801 -7.82 -10.62 20.61
N ALA A 802 -8.05 -10.49 21.92
CA ALA A 802 -9.18 -9.73 22.45
C ALA A 802 -9.14 -8.25 22.08
N LYS A 803 -7.95 -7.63 22.13
CA LYS A 803 -7.74 -6.23 21.67
C LYS A 803 -8.03 -6.06 20.19
N ALA A 804 -7.62 -7.01 19.35
CA ALA A 804 -7.94 -7.02 17.92
C ALA A 804 -9.46 -7.04 17.68
N LEU A 805 -10.19 -7.91 18.38
CA LEU A 805 -11.67 -7.99 18.30
C LEU A 805 -12.36 -6.71 18.82
N LEU A 806 -11.77 -6.03 19.81
CA LEU A 806 -12.22 -4.72 20.29
C LEU A 806 -11.92 -3.58 19.29
N GLY A 807 -11.05 -3.81 18.31
CA GLY A 807 -10.61 -2.80 17.35
C GLY A 807 -9.58 -1.82 17.93
N ASP A 808 -8.87 -2.22 18.98
CA ASP A 808 -7.75 -1.47 19.56
C ASP A 808 -6.56 -1.45 18.59
N PRO A 809 -5.72 -0.40 18.63
CA PRO A 809 -4.43 -0.37 17.94
C PRO A 809 -3.58 -1.59 18.27
N LEU A 810 -3.14 -2.30 17.23
CA LEU A 810 -2.26 -3.45 17.37
C LEU A 810 -0.80 -3.03 17.16
N PRO A 811 0.11 -3.38 18.08
CA PRO A 811 1.53 -3.22 17.83
C PRO A 811 1.99 -4.03 16.60
N SER A 812 3.04 -3.53 15.96
CA SER A 812 3.64 -4.16 14.80
C SER A 812 4.29 -5.51 15.15
N PRO A 813 4.00 -6.59 14.39
CA PRO A 813 4.69 -7.86 14.53
C PRO A 813 6.14 -7.76 14.06
N ARG A 814 6.98 -8.71 14.45
CA ARG A 814 8.38 -8.72 14.03
C ARG A 814 8.54 -9.49 12.72
N ILE A 815 8.85 -8.77 11.64
CA ILE A 815 9.05 -9.38 10.32
C ILE A 815 10.52 -9.72 10.09
N GLU A 816 10.81 -11.02 10.04
CA GLU A 816 12.10 -11.61 9.66
C GLU A 816 12.04 -12.16 8.21
N PRO A 817 13.17 -12.39 7.53
CA PRO A 817 13.16 -13.04 6.21
C PRO A 817 12.49 -14.43 6.25
N LEU A 818 11.63 -14.70 5.26
CA LEU A 818 10.89 -15.96 5.17
C LEU A 818 11.79 -17.19 5.23
N ASN A 819 11.41 -18.16 6.06
CA ASN A 819 12.05 -19.45 6.11
C ASN A 819 11.86 -20.20 4.78
N PRO A 820 12.94 -20.66 4.10
CA PRO A 820 12.80 -21.40 2.84
C PRO A 820 11.95 -22.66 2.93
N ALA A 821 11.92 -23.30 4.11
CA ALA A 821 11.07 -24.46 4.34
C ALA A 821 9.57 -24.07 4.38
N ALA A 822 9.24 -22.90 4.92
CA ALA A 822 7.87 -22.40 4.92
C ALA A 822 7.41 -22.02 3.51
N ILE A 823 8.29 -21.40 2.70
CA ILE A 823 8.01 -21.15 1.27
C ILE A 823 7.68 -22.47 0.56
N SER A 824 8.48 -23.52 0.78
CA SER A 824 8.22 -24.85 0.20
C SER A 824 6.88 -25.42 0.63
N THR A 825 6.56 -25.37 1.93
CA THR A 825 5.25 -25.82 2.47
C THR A 825 4.10 -25.04 1.84
N ILE A 826 4.16 -23.70 1.82
CA ILE A 826 3.10 -22.86 1.24
C ILE A 826 2.86 -23.22 -0.23
N LYS A 827 3.93 -23.40 -1.02
CA LYS A 827 3.82 -23.82 -2.43
C LYS A 827 3.16 -25.19 -2.57
N GLN A 828 3.50 -26.15 -1.71
CA GLN A 828 2.89 -27.49 -1.73
C GLN A 828 1.40 -27.43 -1.38
N VAL A 829 1.03 -26.71 -0.32
CA VAL A 829 -0.37 -26.50 0.05
C VAL A 829 -1.15 -25.89 -1.12
N VAL A 830 -0.63 -24.82 -1.72
CA VAL A 830 -1.27 -24.21 -2.89
C VAL A 830 -1.42 -25.21 -4.03
N SER A 831 -0.40 -26.02 -4.33
CA SER A 831 -0.49 -27.01 -5.41
C SER A 831 -1.59 -28.06 -5.18
N HIS A 832 -1.85 -28.45 -3.94
CA HIS A 832 -2.90 -29.40 -3.57
C HIS A 832 -4.28 -28.76 -3.48
N GLN A 833 -4.36 -27.48 -3.14
CA GLN A 833 -5.61 -26.73 -2.93
C GLN A 833 -6.13 -26.02 -4.18
N LEU A 834 -5.25 -25.69 -5.13
CA LEU A 834 -5.59 -24.98 -6.37
C LEU A 834 -6.74 -25.64 -7.18
N PRO A 835 -6.89 -26.97 -7.26
CA PRO A 835 -8.03 -27.59 -7.94
C PRO A 835 -9.40 -27.23 -7.36
N TYR A 836 -9.45 -26.80 -6.09
CA TYR A 836 -10.68 -26.47 -5.37
C TYR A 836 -10.89 -24.97 -5.20
N TRP A 837 -9.79 -24.20 -5.13
CA TRP A 837 -9.81 -22.78 -4.82
C TRP A 837 -9.07 -21.97 -5.88
N SER A 838 -9.84 -21.42 -6.82
CA SER A 838 -9.31 -20.61 -7.93
C SER A 838 -8.62 -19.32 -7.50
N SER A 839 -8.89 -18.82 -6.29
CA SER A 839 -8.20 -17.67 -5.69
C SER A 839 -6.68 -17.87 -5.49
N LEU A 840 -6.16 -19.09 -5.63
CA LEU A 840 -4.74 -19.44 -5.43
C LEU A 840 -3.91 -19.45 -6.73
N CYS A 841 -4.43 -18.93 -7.84
CA CYS A 841 -3.87 -19.08 -9.19
C CYS A 841 -2.49 -18.42 -9.45
N PHE A 842 -1.86 -17.77 -8.47
CA PHE A 842 -0.66 -16.95 -8.63
C PHE A 842 0.68 -17.71 -8.46
N HIS A 843 0.65 -18.99 -8.05
CA HIS A 843 1.87 -19.79 -7.82
C HIS A 843 2.35 -20.45 -9.12
N VAL A 844 2.88 -19.64 -10.04
CA VAL A 844 3.47 -20.07 -11.32
C VAL A 844 5.00 -19.90 -11.32
N ASP A 845 5.67 -20.42 -12.35
CA ASP A 845 7.09 -20.19 -12.56
C ASP A 845 7.31 -18.86 -13.31
N LEU A 846 8.27 -18.05 -12.82
CA LEU A 846 8.67 -16.76 -13.41
C LEU A 846 10.11 -16.83 -13.96
N PRO A 847 10.50 -16.02 -14.95
CA PRO A 847 11.81 -16.11 -15.57
C PRO A 847 12.95 -15.82 -14.58
N GLU A 848 14.11 -16.42 -14.84
CA GLU A 848 15.40 -16.00 -14.29
C GLU A 848 16.05 -14.95 -15.20
N GLY A 849 16.65 -13.93 -14.58
CA GLY A 849 17.24 -12.80 -15.29
C GLY A 849 16.21 -11.75 -15.72
N ASP A 850 16.71 -10.69 -16.35
CA ASP A 850 15.90 -9.61 -16.91
C ASP A 850 15.44 -9.98 -18.32
N VAL A 851 14.12 -10.14 -18.51
CA VAL A 851 13.49 -10.42 -19.81
C VAL A 851 12.74 -9.22 -20.37
N LEU A 852 12.70 -8.12 -19.63
CA LEU A 852 12.00 -6.91 -20.02
C LEU A 852 12.94 -5.99 -20.82
N PRO A 853 12.41 -5.17 -21.74
CA PRO A 853 13.20 -4.12 -22.35
C PRO A 853 13.69 -3.15 -21.24
N PRO A 854 14.86 -2.50 -21.43
CA PRO A 854 15.27 -1.41 -20.55
C PRO A 854 14.17 -0.37 -20.47
N CYS A 855 13.88 0.12 -19.26
CA CYS A 855 12.97 1.24 -19.07
C CYS A 855 13.58 2.46 -19.78
N GLU A 856 13.03 2.84 -20.92
CA GLU A 856 13.38 4.09 -21.60
C GLU A 856 12.86 5.24 -20.72
N MET A 857 13.74 5.86 -19.93
CA MET A 857 13.42 7.17 -19.37
C MET A 857 13.07 8.07 -20.54
N SER A 858 11.85 8.62 -20.53
CA SER A 858 11.39 9.64 -21.47
C SER A 858 12.56 10.54 -21.86
N LYS A 859 12.86 10.57 -23.17
CA LYS A 859 13.74 11.58 -23.74
C LYS A 859 13.25 12.93 -23.25
N LYS A 860 14.17 13.81 -22.83
CA LYS A 860 13.85 15.20 -22.51
C LYS A 860 12.83 15.74 -23.53
N PRO A 861 11.84 16.55 -23.11
CA PRO A 861 10.97 17.23 -24.05
C PRO A 861 11.85 17.88 -25.12
N LEU A 862 11.47 17.67 -26.39
CA LEU A 862 12.13 18.26 -27.56
C LEU A 862 12.44 19.73 -27.26
N SER A 863 13.65 20.19 -27.57
CA SER A 863 13.93 21.62 -27.43
C SER A 863 12.95 22.40 -28.33
N ILE A 864 12.69 23.65 -28.00
CA ILE A 864 11.85 24.53 -28.84
C ILE A 864 12.40 24.53 -30.29
N GLU A 865 13.72 24.42 -30.47
CA GLU A 865 14.31 24.28 -31.81
C GLU A 865 13.95 22.96 -32.51
N GLU A 866 13.92 21.83 -31.79
CA GLU A 866 13.54 20.53 -32.37
C GLU A 866 12.02 20.46 -32.67
N GLN A 867 11.18 21.17 -31.90
CA GLN A 867 9.76 21.35 -32.19
C GLN A 867 9.52 22.27 -33.41
N LEU A 868 10.38 23.28 -33.60
CA LEU A 868 10.36 24.16 -34.77
C LEU A 868 10.86 23.47 -36.05
N ASP A 869 11.83 22.56 -35.95
CA ASP A 869 12.33 21.79 -37.09
C ASP A 869 11.30 20.76 -37.59
N GLN A 870 10.46 20.20 -36.71
CA GLN A 870 9.34 19.34 -37.11
C GLN A 870 8.22 20.11 -37.83
N LEU A 871 8.07 21.42 -37.56
CA LEU A 871 7.13 22.29 -38.27
C LEU A 871 7.61 22.71 -39.68
N GLN A 872 8.90 22.52 -40.01
CA GLN A 872 9.46 22.91 -41.31
C GLN A 872 9.50 21.79 -42.37
N LEU A 873 9.12 20.56 -42.01
CA LEU A 873 9.11 19.42 -42.95
C LEU A 873 7.78 19.21 -43.70
N GLU A 874 6.74 19.99 -43.40
CA GLU A 874 5.48 19.99 -44.15
C GLU A 874 5.16 21.34 -44.80
N SER A 875 6.05 21.83 -45.67
CA SER A 875 5.65 22.87 -46.62
C SER A 875 6.35 22.70 -47.97
N SER A 876 5.87 21.75 -48.77
CA SER A 876 6.04 21.83 -50.22
C SER A 876 4.66 21.83 -50.89
N GLY A 877 4.04 23.01 -50.98
CA GLY A 877 2.80 23.18 -51.72
C GLY A 877 2.04 24.48 -51.44
N THR A 878 2.15 25.42 -52.39
CA THR A 878 1.13 26.43 -52.75
C THR A 878 0.76 27.57 -51.79
N THR A 879 1.37 28.73 -52.08
CA THR A 879 0.84 30.12 -52.11
C THR A 879 -0.49 30.50 -51.43
N SER A 880 -0.36 31.56 -50.60
CA SER A 880 -1.17 32.78 -50.46
C SER A 880 -2.17 32.93 -49.29
N GLN A 881 -1.97 34.05 -48.58
CA GLN A 881 -2.78 34.76 -47.56
C GLN A 881 -2.70 34.28 -46.10
N GLU A 882 -1.93 35.03 -45.31
CA GLU A 882 -1.92 35.04 -43.83
C GLU A 882 -3.18 35.70 -43.24
N PRO A 883 -3.59 35.29 -42.03
CA PRO A 883 -4.21 36.20 -41.08
C PRO A 883 -3.41 36.28 -39.77
N ASP A 884 -2.90 37.49 -39.48
CA ASP A 884 -2.43 37.98 -38.19
C ASP A 884 -3.52 37.84 -37.10
N THR A 885 -3.49 36.79 -36.26
CA THR A 885 -4.44 36.71 -35.12
C THR A 885 -3.91 36.11 -33.81
N PHE A 886 -2.64 35.72 -33.70
CA PHE A 886 -2.13 35.10 -32.46
C PHE A 886 -1.37 36.04 -31.52
N VAL A 887 -1.11 37.29 -31.91
CA VAL A 887 -0.30 38.24 -31.12
C VAL A 887 -1.16 39.17 -30.24
N GLU A 888 -2.48 39.27 -30.46
CA GLU A 888 -3.34 40.21 -29.71
C GLU A 888 -3.72 39.71 -28.31
N GLY A 889 -3.86 38.39 -28.08
CA GLY A 889 -4.30 37.85 -26.79
C GLY A 889 -3.29 38.05 -25.64
N THR A 890 -2.00 37.92 -25.93
CA THR A 890 -0.93 38.10 -24.93
C THR A 890 -0.63 39.58 -24.66
N VAL A 891 -0.89 40.45 -25.66
CA VAL A 891 -0.70 41.90 -25.54
C VAL A 891 -1.83 42.53 -24.72
N LEU A 892 -3.07 42.05 -24.83
CA LEU A 892 -4.21 42.53 -24.04
C LEU A 892 -4.07 42.25 -22.53
N LEU A 893 -3.40 41.16 -22.14
CA LEU A 893 -3.11 40.84 -20.73
C LEU A 893 -2.06 41.77 -20.11
N LEU A 894 -1.08 42.24 -20.89
CA LEU A 894 -0.06 43.18 -20.43
C LEU A 894 -0.62 44.61 -20.30
N GLU A 895 -1.56 44.99 -21.17
CA GLU A 895 -2.26 46.28 -21.07
C GLU A 895 -3.20 46.35 -19.86
N ALA A 896 -3.81 45.23 -19.45
CA ALA A 896 -4.61 45.15 -18.23
C ALA A 896 -3.78 45.21 -16.92
N CYS A 897 -2.47 44.93 -16.99
CA CYS A 897 -1.56 44.90 -15.84
C CYS A 897 -0.71 46.18 -15.66
N GLY A 898 -0.89 47.20 -16.51
CA GLY A 898 -0.25 48.51 -16.33
C GLY A 898 1.27 48.55 -16.58
N VAL A 899 1.83 47.61 -17.35
CA VAL A 899 3.25 47.59 -17.73
C VAL A 899 3.41 48.31 -19.08
N THR A 900 3.92 49.54 -19.08
CA THR A 900 3.92 50.43 -20.26
C THR A 900 5.20 50.48 -21.09
N GLU A 901 6.14 49.54 -20.95
CA GLU A 901 7.40 49.61 -21.72
C GLU A 901 7.63 48.39 -22.60
N ALA A 902 7.93 48.66 -23.87
CA ALA A 902 8.25 47.66 -24.89
C ALA A 902 9.57 46.95 -24.57
N PRO A 903 9.73 45.65 -24.89
CA PRO A 903 10.94 44.89 -24.57
C PRO A 903 12.17 45.44 -25.33
N PRO A 904 13.37 45.41 -24.71
CA PRO A 904 14.61 45.92 -25.30
C PRO A 904 15.01 45.09 -26.53
N LYS A 905 15.47 45.78 -27.59
CA LYS A 905 15.79 45.18 -28.90
C LYS A 905 17.25 44.78 -29.06
N THR A 906 18.12 45.22 -28.14
CA THR A 906 19.54 44.88 -28.14
C THR A 906 20.01 44.50 -26.74
N LEU A 907 21.06 43.69 -26.64
CA LEU A 907 21.70 43.34 -25.36
C LEU A 907 22.14 44.61 -24.61
N GLN A 908 22.57 45.63 -25.34
CA GLN A 908 22.96 46.91 -24.77
C GLN A 908 21.77 47.67 -24.19
N GLU A 909 20.60 47.66 -24.83
CA GLU A 909 19.36 48.23 -24.28
C GLU A 909 18.88 47.46 -23.04
N PHE A 910 18.97 46.13 -23.07
CA PHE A 910 18.63 45.27 -21.92
C PHE A 910 19.53 45.53 -20.72
N LEU A 911 20.84 45.62 -20.92
CA LEU A 911 21.81 45.88 -19.85
C LEU A 911 21.71 47.31 -19.28
N LEU A 912 21.19 48.27 -20.06
CA LEU A 912 20.99 49.65 -19.62
C LEU A 912 19.66 49.88 -18.89
N LEU A 913 18.80 48.87 -18.76
CA LEU A 913 17.60 48.95 -17.94
C LEU A 913 17.99 49.21 -16.47
N PRO A 914 17.30 50.12 -15.76
CA PRO A 914 17.67 50.51 -14.38
C PRO A 914 17.85 49.31 -13.44
N GLU A 915 16.93 48.35 -13.53
CA GLU A 915 16.91 47.11 -12.75
C GLU A 915 18.08 46.16 -13.09
N ASN A 916 18.48 46.08 -14.36
CA ASN A 916 19.65 45.31 -14.76
C ASN A 916 20.97 46.01 -14.40
N VAL A 917 21.01 47.35 -14.42
CA VAL A 917 22.16 48.13 -13.93
C VAL A 917 22.34 47.96 -12.42
N GLU A 918 21.25 47.87 -11.67
CA GLU A 918 21.26 47.64 -10.23
C GLU A 918 21.68 46.20 -9.90
N ALA A 919 21.11 45.20 -10.59
CA ALA A 919 21.53 43.79 -10.48
C ALA A 919 23.00 43.55 -10.91
N MET A 920 23.52 44.31 -11.89
CA MET A 920 24.95 44.30 -12.26
C MET A 920 25.85 44.85 -11.14
N LYS A 921 25.42 45.89 -10.42
CA LYS A 921 26.18 46.44 -9.28
C LYS A 921 26.18 45.49 -8.08
N GLU A 922 25.12 44.71 -7.92
CA GLU A 922 24.94 43.76 -6.81
C GLU A 922 25.47 42.36 -7.14
N GLY A 923 25.86 42.09 -8.38
CA GLY A 923 26.37 40.79 -8.83
C GLY A 923 25.29 39.72 -8.99
N THR A 924 24.02 40.11 -9.10
CA THR A 924 22.82 39.24 -9.09
C THR A 924 22.22 39.02 -10.48
N LEU A 925 22.81 39.56 -11.55
CA LEU A 925 22.33 39.41 -12.94
C LEU A 925 22.51 37.99 -13.53
N PHE A 926 23.05 37.04 -12.77
CA PHE A 926 23.28 35.68 -13.23
C PHE A 926 22.26 34.71 -12.63
N SER A 927 21.61 33.90 -13.46
CA SER A 927 20.80 32.76 -12.99
C SER A 927 21.64 31.74 -12.19
N VAL A 928 22.96 31.73 -12.41
CA VAL A 928 23.98 31.01 -11.63
C VAL A 928 25.20 31.92 -11.48
N VAL A 929 25.56 32.32 -10.25
CA VAL A 929 26.70 33.23 -10.00
C VAL A 929 28.02 32.54 -10.37
N PRO A 930 28.74 32.98 -11.41
CA PRO A 930 30.01 32.37 -11.78
C PRO A 930 31.11 32.74 -10.79
N LEU A 931 32.09 31.85 -10.61
CA LEU A 931 33.28 32.15 -9.83
C LEU A 931 34.10 33.25 -10.52
N SER A 932 34.41 34.31 -9.80
CA SER A 932 35.31 35.37 -10.29
C SER A 932 36.77 34.91 -10.35
N TRP A 933 37.10 33.81 -9.67
CA TRP A 933 38.43 33.20 -9.65
C TRP A 933 38.36 31.70 -9.27
N CYS A 934 39.23 30.87 -9.86
CA CYS A 934 39.48 29.50 -9.40
C CYS A 934 40.97 29.11 -9.55
N PRO A 935 41.48 28.11 -8.81
CA PRO A 935 42.90 27.72 -8.83
C PRO A 935 43.42 27.32 -10.22
N HIS A 936 42.53 26.84 -11.10
CA HIS A 936 42.87 26.41 -12.45
C HIS A 936 43.17 27.59 -13.40
N ILE A 937 42.90 28.83 -12.98
CA ILE A 937 43.29 30.04 -13.71
C ILE A 937 44.79 30.30 -13.57
N GLU A 938 45.38 30.08 -12.39
CA GLU A 938 46.79 30.40 -12.13
C GLU A 938 47.76 29.43 -12.84
N GLY A 939 47.31 28.22 -13.16
CA GLY A 939 48.04 27.25 -13.98
C GLY A 939 47.80 27.38 -15.49
N HIS A 940 46.98 28.34 -15.93
CA HIS A 940 46.54 28.48 -17.30
C HIS A 940 47.57 29.26 -18.15
N VAL A 941 48.17 28.60 -19.14
CA VAL A 941 48.99 29.25 -20.17
C VAL A 941 48.16 29.32 -21.45
N LEU A 942 47.85 30.54 -21.91
CA LEU A 942 47.25 30.73 -23.23
C LEU A 942 48.28 30.31 -24.30
N PRO A 943 47.92 29.47 -25.28
CA PRO A 943 48.84 29.11 -26.36
C PRO A 943 49.32 30.35 -27.15
N ASP A 944 50.63 30.48 -27.38
CA ASP A 944 51.24 31.60 -28.13
C ASP A 944 50.93 31.58 -29.65
N ASN A 945 50.28 30.54 -30.18
CA ASN A 945 50.15 30.32 -31.62
C ASN A 945 48.71 30.31 -32.17
N ASP A 946 48.58 31.09 -33.23
CA ASP A 946 47.53 31.21 -34.24
C ASP A 946 46.07 31.18 -33.75
N VAL A 947 45.62 32.37 -33.35
CA VAL A 947 44.24 32.63 -32.98
C VAL A 947 43.29 32.22 -34.12
N ASN A 948 43.70 32.13 -35.38
CA ASN A 948 42.82 31.81 -36.51
C ASN A 948 42.46 30.31 -36.69
N SER A 949 42.90 29.42 -35.80
CA SER A 949 42.69 27.97 -35.94
C SER A 949 41.31 27.45 -35.49
N TRP A 950 40.50 28.29 -34.84
CA TRP A 950 39.17 27.92 -34.31
C TRP A 950 38.18 29.10 -34.33
N GLY A 951 36.89 28.78 -34.44
CA GLY A 951 35.76 29.70 -34.48
C GLY A 951 34.44 28.96 -34.29
N LEU A 952 33.31 29.67 -34.30
CA LEU A 952 31.98 29.11 -33.98
C LEU A 952 31.58 27.91 -34.86
N GLN A 953 32.14 27.82 -36.06
CA GLN A 953 31.86 26.77 -37.05
C GLN A 953 32.88 25.62 -37.04
N THR A 954 33.89 25.66 -36.16
CA THR A 954 34.91 24.61 -36.06
C THR A 954 34.26 23.33 -35.53
N PRO A 955 34.34 22.20 -36.28
CA PRO A 955 33.74 20.95 -35.86
C PRO A 955 34.55 20.28 -34.75
N CYS A 956 33.93 19.33 -34.05
CA CYS A 956 34.59 18.53 -33.04
C CYS A 956 35.74 17.72 -33.68
N SER A 957 36.92 17.80 -33.08
CA SER A 957 38.13 17.13 -33.56
C SER A 957 37.98 15.61 -33.63
N CYS A 958 37.08 15.02 -32.83
CA CYS A 958 36.85 13.59 -32.74
C CYS A 958 35.69 13.09 -33.64
N CYS A 959 34.51 13.73 -33.60
CA CYS A 959 33.32 13.24 -34.30
C CYS A 959 32.79 14.13 -35.42
N GLN A 960 33.44 15.26 -35.69
CA GLN A 960 33.05 16.24 -36.72
C GLN A 960 31.70 16.95 -36.49
N ASP A 961 31.07 16.77 -35.33
CA ASP A 961 29.83 17.46 -34.94
C ASP A 961 30.05 18.98 -34.78
N LYS A 962 29.02 19.79 -35.02
CA LYS A 962 29.06 21.26 -34.97
C LYS A 962 28.01 21.89 -34.04
N SER A 963 27.10 21.11 -33.47
CA SER A 963 25.90 21.59 -32.77
C SER A 963 26.22 22.30 -31.44
N GLU A 964 27.06 21.69 -30.60
CA GLU A 964 27.40 22.22 -29.28
C GLU A 964 28.88 21.99 -28.96
N ASN A 965 29.74 22.75 -29.65
CA ASN A 965 31.18 22.64 -29.48
C ASN A 965 31.73 23.62 -28.46
N TRP A 966 32.79 23.17 -27.82
CA TRP A 966 33.51 23.89 -26.80
C TRP A 966 34.97 23.99 -27.26
N VAL A 967 35.66 25.05 -26.88
CA VAL A 967 37.10 25.18 -27.08
C VAL A 967 37.83 25.07 -25.75
N CYS A 968 38.87 24.25 -25.69
CA CYS A 968 39.77 24.19 -24.55
C CYS A 968 40.59 25.48 -24.49
N LEU A 969 40.55 26.20 -23.37
CA LEU A 969 41.28 27.47 -23.23
C LEU A 969 42.79 27.27 -23.09
N SER A 970 43.23 26.08 -22.67
CA SER A 970 44.65 25.74 -22.51
C SER A 970 45.36 25.27 -23.79
N CYS A 971 44.63 24.78 -24.80
CA CYS A 971 45.24 24.24 -26.03
C CYS A 971 44.49 24.53 -27.33
N TYR A 972 43.35 25.22 -27.25
CA TYR A 972 42.46 25.54 -28.37
C TYR A 972 41.91 24.36 -29.17
N GLN A 973 42.00 23.14 -28.65
CA GLN A 973 41.30 22.00 -29.24
C GLN A 973 39.79 22.17 -29.10
N VAL A 974 39.07 21.98 -30.21
CA VAL A 974 37.61 22.06 -30.27
C VAL A 974 37.02 20.65 -30.21
N ASN A 975 36.14 20.42 -29.24
CA ASN A 975 35.45 19.14 -29.03
C ASN A 975 33.99 19.37 -28.67
N CYS A 976 33.13 18.38 -28.93
CA CYS A 976 31.72 18.48 -28.60
C CYS A 976 31.49 18.41 -27.08
N GLY A 977 30.46 19.12 -26.62
CA GLY A 977 30.05 19.22 -25.22
C GLY A 977 29.59 17.91 -24.62
N ARG A 978 29.36 17.93 -23.30
CA ARG A 978 28.92 16.78 -22.49
C ARG A 978 27.62 16.14 -23.00
N PHE A 979 26.72 16.93 -23.57
CA PHE A 979 25.40 16.50 -24.01
C PHE A 979 25.34 16.05 -25.48
N VAL A 980 26.45 16.15 -26.21
CA VAL A 980 26.58 15.60 -27.57
C VAL A 980 27.22 14.20 -27.52
N LYS A 981 28.55 14.13 -27.38
CA LYS A 981 29.30 12.87 -27.18
C LYS A 981 30.36 12.99 -26.08
N GLY A 982 30.47 14.14 -25.42
CA GLY A 982 31.35 14.31 -24.27
C GLY A 982 32.85 14.35 -24.56
N HIS A 983 33.29 14.46 -25.82
CA HIS A 983 34.72 14.51 -26.17
C HIS A 983 35.48 15.66 -25.48
N MET A 984 34.82 16.78 -25.15
CA MET A 984 35.49 17.84 -24.38
C MET A 984 35.76 17.42 -22.91
N LYS A 985 34.89 16.60 -22.32
CA LYS A 985 35.10 16.02 -20.99
C LYS A 985 36.19 14.95 -21.02
N GLU A 986 36.21 14.12 -22.06
CA GLU A 986 37.29 13.14 -22.29
C GLU A 986 38.63 13.85 -22.45
N HIS A 987 38.68 14.91 -23.26
CA HIS A 987 39.86 15.76 -23.40
C HIS A 987 40.35 16.32 -22.06
N ASN A 988 39.45 16.82 -21.20
CA ASN A 988 39.83 17.24 -19.84
C ASN A 988 40.45 16.07 -19.05
N ASN A 989 39.81 14.91 -19.04
CA ASN A 989 40.32 13.74 -18.30
C ASN A 989 41.70 13.26 -18.79
N GLU A 990 41.98 13.40 -20.09
CA GLU A 990 43.24 12.97 -20.70
C GLU A 990 44.37 14.00 -20.54
N SER A 991 44.04 15.29 -20.67
CA SER A 991 45.03 16.38 -20.70
C SER A 991 45.18 17.13 -19.38
N GLY A 992 44.21 17.02 -18.47
CA GLY A 992 44.09 17.85 -17.27
C GLY A 992 43.68 19.30 -17.55
N HIS A 993 43.23 19.62 -18.77
CA HIS A 993 42.80 20.96 -19.13
C HIS A 993 41.37 21.25 -18.66
N SER A 994 41.28 21.90 -17.51
CA SER A 994 40.01 22.06 -16.80
C SER A 994 39.10 23.18 -17.34
N LEU A 995 39.65 24.15 -18.08
CA LEU A 995 38.93 25.39 -18.47
C LEU A 995 38.54 25.36 -19.95
N VAL A 996 37.24 25.50 -20.21
CA VAL A 996 36.65 25.41 -21.54
C VAL A 996 35.65 26.53 -21.79
N LEU A 997 35.55 27.01 -23.03
CA LEU A 997 34.63 28.06 -23.47
C LEU A 997 33.63 27.49 -24.48
N SER A 998 32.34 27.65 -24.20
CA SER A 998 31.24 27.18 -25.06
C SER A 998 31.02 28.10 -26.26
N PHE A 999 30.77 27.52 -27.44
CA PHE A 999 30.39 28.29 -28.64
C PHE A 999 28.90 28.69 -28.64
N SER A 1000 28.08 27.99 -27.85
CA SER A 1000 26.62 28.20 -27.82
C SER A 1000 26.23 29.42 -26.99
N ASP A 1001 26.84 29.62 -25.83
CA ASP A 1001 26.44 30.68 -24.89
C ASP A 1001 27.62 31.54 -24.43
N LEU A 1002 28.83 31.29 -24.94
CA LEU A 1002 30.06 31.99 -24.56
C LEU A 1002 30.38 31.89 -23.06
N SER A 1003 29.78 30.92 -22.37
CA SER A 1003 30.07 30.63 -20.96
C SER A 1003 31.41 29.87 -20.85
N ILE A 1004 32.11 30.11 -19.73
CA ILE A 1004 33.34 29.39 -19.42
C ILE A 1004 33.05 28.44 -18.26
N TRP A 1005 33.38 27.18 -18.44
CA TRP A 1005 33.21 26.14 -17.44
C TRP A 1005 34.56 25.63 -16.94
N CYS A 1006 34.65 25.37 -15.64
CA CYS A 1006 35.77 24.66 -15.05
C CYS A 1006 35.32 23.26 -14.63
N TYR A 1007 35.84 22.22 -15.31
CA TYR A 1007 35.48 20.82 -15.01
C TYR A 1007 35.88 20.38 -13.59
N GLU A 1008 36.98 20.89 -13.05
CA GLU A 1008 37.48 20.53 -11.71
C GLU A 1008 36.73 21.28 -10.59
N CYS A 1009 36.23 22.48 -10.87
CA CYS A 1009 35.42 23.24 -9.91
C CYS A 1009 33.92 22.95 -10.04
N ASP A 1010 33.51 22.24 -11.08
CA ASP A 1010 32.11 21.97 -11.45
C ASP A 1010 31.25 23.25 -11.42
N SER A 1011 31.81 24.35 -11.95
CA SER A 1011 31.23 25.69 -11.85
C SER A 1011 31.59 26.56 -13.05
N TYR A 1012 30.71 27.51 -13.35
CA TYR A 1012 30.98 28.57 -14.32
C TYR A 1012 32.03 29.55 -13.76
N VAL A 1013 32.88 30.07 -14.63
CA VAL A 1013 33.94 31.02 -14.29
C VAL A 1013 33.78 32.27 -15.14
N ASP A 1014 33.80 33.45 -14.53
CA ASP A 1014 33.92 34.71 -15.28
C ASP A 1014 35.14 35.47 -14.78
N ASN A 1015 36.21 35.47 -15.58
CA ASN A 1015 37.47 36.09 -15.23
C ASN A 1015 38.08 36.82 -16.43
N ARG A 1016 38.63 38.01 -16.16
CA ARG A 1016 39.24 38.89 -17.17
C ARG A 1016 40.34 38.22 -17.99
N ALA A 1017 41.01 37.21 -17.45
CA ALA A 1017 42.06 36.45 -18.15
C ALA A 1017 41.56 35.81 -19.46
N PHE A 1018 40.26 35.49 -19.55
CA PHE A 1018 39.68 34.81 -20.71
C PHE A 1018 38.89 35.75 -21.63
N TYR A 1019 38.78 37.03 -21.29
CA TYR A 1019 38.05 38.01 -22.08
C TYR A 1019 38.56 38.15 -23.52
N PRO A 1020 39.87 38.02 -23.83
CA PRO A 1020 40.34 38.00 -25.21
C PRO A 1020 39.71 36.86 -26.05
N ALA A 1021 39.62 35.64 -25.50
CA ALA A 1021 39.02 34.48 -26.18
C ALA A 1021 37.49 34.60 -26.27
N LYS A 1022 36.85 35.06 -25.19
CA LYS A 1022 35.40 35.32 -25.14
C LYS A 1022 34.99 36.43 -26.11
N ASN A 1023 35.73 37.54 -26.14
CA ASN A 1023 35.48 38.67 -27.03
C ASN A 1023 35.68 38.30 -28.51
N ARG A 1024 36.61 37.39 -28.82
CA ARG A 1024 36.77 36.86 -30.19
C ARG A 1024 35.50 36.14 -30.66
N LEU A 1025 35.00 35.18 -29.88
CA LEU A 1025 33.76 34.47 -30.25
C LEU A 1025 32.55 35.39 -30.22
N HIS A 1026 32.52 36.37 -29.30
CA HIS A 1026 31.47 37.39 -29.25
C HIS A 1026 31.46 38.23 -30.54
N MET A 1027 32.61 38.71 -31.01
CA MET A 1027 32.75 39.42 -32.28
C MET A 1027 32.30 38.56 -33.47
N GLU A 1028 32.65 37.26 -33.48
CA GLU A 1028 32.22 36.34 -34.53
C GLU A 1028 30.71 36.06 -34.49
N LYS A 1029 30.12 36.00 -33.28
CA LYS A 1029 28.70 35.68 -33.06
C LYS A 1029 27.77 36.85 -33.29
N PHE A 1030 28.16 38.04 -32.84
CA PHE A 1030 27.27 39.20 -32.75
C PHE A 1030 27.74 40.39 -33.60
N GLY A 1031 28.93 40.33 -34.20
CA GLY A 1031 29.48 41.40 -35.04
C GLY A 1031 29.97 42.64 -34.25
N GLU A 1032 29.97 42.58 -32.92
CA GLU A 1032 30.36 43.66 -32.02
C GLU A 1032 31.22 43.18 -30.85
N SER A 1033 31.97 44.11 -30.25
CA SER A 1033 32.85 43.81 -29.12
C SER A 1033 32.03 43.64 -27.84
N LEU A 1034 32.46 42.73 -26.98
CA LEU A 1034 31.87 42.48 -25.68
C LEU A 1034 31.79 43.81 -24.88
N PRO A 1035 30.61 44.20 -24.37
CA PRO A 1035 30.41 45.51 -23.76
C PRO A 1035 31.38 45.82 -22.61
N PRO A 1036 31.90 47.06 -22.50
CA PRO A 1036 32.87 47.43 -21.46
C PRO A 1036 32.33 47.31 -20.01
N SER A 1037 31.02 47.22 -19.80
CA SER A 1037 30.40 47.25 -18.47
C SER A 1037 30.53 45.96 -17.65
N LEU A 1038 31.11 44.89 -18.20
CA LEU A 1038 31.54 43.71 -17.42
C LEU A 1038 33.01 43.82 -16.94
N SER A 1039 33.68 44.95 -17.20
CA SER A 1039 35.10 45.17 -16.89
C SER A 1039 35.38 46.17 -15.75
N GLY A 1040 34.35 46.50 -14.95
CA GLY A 1040 34.45 47.32 -13.74
C GLY A 1040 34.75 46.49 -12.51
#